data_AF-A0A0H4PKU4-F1
#
_entry.id   AF-A0A0H4PKU4-F1
#
_cell.length_a   1.000
_cell.length_b   1.000
_cell.length_c   1.000
_cell.angle_alpha   90.00
_cell.angle_beta   90.00
_cell.angle_gamma   90.00
#
_symmetry.space_group_name_H-M   'P 1'
#
loop_
_entity.id
_entity.type
_entity.pdbx_description
1 polymer ?
#
loop_
_entity_poly.entity_id
_entity_poly.type
_entity_poly.pdbx_seq_one_letter_code
_entity_poly.pdbx_strand_id
1 'polypeptide(L)'
;MIRQILGSARLIIQILLVVAAVILIYSWNPMNVFGGKAELKPTANMVSEIREIGEMITAEYYGEVLTSIDEVQIDFQKEPEIAQLAEATYDKIAEEIINLRNFHTLTLEQRQEIGDPEKKLKRRDRKKLLVDKVGKSNVLEKLKHLGDWEQTSRLVFFDEIMTYIYLKQKTKSDVITEPLSENRLRKTLENWHESEGDNSWNAESFTKDYFASKLSDRPRKEARKKLAMIGRGTVKAGFDFEGLQSHMYYLNEEVGELHIFGLAPKILNADINPWFIPEKGVPGFDLLTYNGKVDFKDSRKVKIYAVQKLKTNAIKAGIIEQAELNGGQTISRLINLLTEVEVKKVIFHHDELIDLTKEILEDRFISFEEASLFEYHIKAEIDKIDSLKLATEDRYNNRKLAETKWNTLVQMLKQLQTCEFESQSPLYNNYSTLWYSIREDGVIDKEEWLSINAQIGHKTTKQEQIEQLWVENDTLQLKSQFNEGLYYLFKDSIPIGQYIADTLPLAEWNEKIANDTMLSVKEITFLSEDTIAYQYFDLDNERRQELLHRIGLEKFQPQDWQEWIANKESVQKITKADTIKVLKAHPSQFWVVNKNEPEQIFKINIPLENLTYPLLLGLQENKNGKTNLEIGNLIIFKSSNNYLKEIDNPNHSSDLSQDQLKTLETHLIKLYTEYNAYHNRDFLTKANRWFTSKMESKSGILDKFK
;
A
#
# COMPACT_ATOMS: atom_id res chain seq x y z
N MET A 1 63.05 16.07 -65.94
CA MET A 1 61.58 16.24 -66.06
C MET A 1 60.81 14.92 -65.92
N ILE A 2 61.09 13.85 -66.69
CA ILE A 2 60.35 12.57 -66.60
C ILE A 2 60.39 11.94 -65.19
N ARG A 3 61.53 12.05 -64.48
CA ARG A 3 61.68 11.54 -63.11
C ARG A 3 60.86 12.29 -62.05
N GLN A 4 60.57 13.59 -62.26
CA GLN A 4 59.71 14.37 -61.36
C GLN A 4 58.23 14.02 -61.58
N ILE A 5 57.81 13.77 -62.83
CA ILE A 5 56.45 13.35 -63.16
C ILE A 5 56.15 11.95 -62.58
N LEU A 6 57.13 11.03 -62.62
CA LEU A 6 57.01 9.71 -61.99
C LEU A 6 56.98 9.76 -60.46
N GLY A 7 57.64 10.74 -59.83
CA GLY A 7 57.57 10.96 -58.38
C GLY A 7 56.18 11.45 -57.93
N SER A 8 55.58 12.35 -58.71
CA SER A 8 54.23 12.89 -58.44
C SER A 8 53.12 11.88 -58.68
N ALA A 9 53.29 10.95 -59.64
CA ALA A 9 52.29 9.94 -59.96
C ALA A 9 52.00 8.99 -58.78
N ARG A 10 53.03 8.64 -58.00
CA ARG A 10 52.86 7.80 -56.80
C ARG A 10 52.00 8.51 -55.74
N LEU A 11 52.21 9.81 -55.57
CA LEU A 11 51.47 10.63 -54.60
C LEU A 11 50.01 10.81 -55.03
N ILE A 12 49.76 11.01 -56.33
CA ILE A 12 48.39 11.12 -56.88
C ILE A 12 47.63 9.80 -56.70
N ILE A 13 48.26 8.65 -56.96
CA ILE A 13 47.63 7.33 -56.79
C ILE A 13 47.33 7.06 -55.31
N GLN A 14 48.22 7.43 -54.39
CA GLN A 14 47.98 7.30 -52.95
C GLN A 14 46.81 8.17 -52.49
N ILE A 15 46.70 9.41 -52.97
CA ILE A 15 45.56 10.28 -52.68
C ILE A 15 44.27 9.66 -53.21
N LEU A 16 44.27 9.17 -54.45
CA LEU A 16 43.10 8.53 -55.04
C LEU A 16 42.65 7.27 -54.27
N LEU A 17 43.60 6.47 -53.79
CA LEU A 17 43.31 5.28 -52.99
C LEU A 17 42.71 5.63 -51.63
N VAL A 18 43.22 6.67 -50.97
CA VAL A 18 42.67 7.16 -49.70
C VAL A 18 41.26 7.71 -49.92
N VAL A 19 41.03 8.50 -50.96
CA VAL A 19 39.70 9.02 -51.32
C VAL A 19 38.74 7.86 -51.63
N ALA A 20 39.16 6.86 -52.39
CA ALA A 20 38.34 5.68 -52.70
C ALA A 20 38.02 4.87 -51.43
N ALA A 21 38.97 4.70 -50.51
CA ALA A 21 38.73 4.02 -49.24
C ALA A 21 37.78 4.80 -48.33
N VAL A 22 37.89 6.13 -48.27
CA VAL A 22 36.95 6.98 -47.53
C VAL A 22 35.54 6.87 -48.12
N ILE A 23 35.40 6.90 -49.45
CA ILE A 23 34.11 6.73 -50.12
C ILE A 23 33.55 5.33 -49.87
N LEU A 24 34.38 4.28 -49.91
CA LEU A 24 33.95 2.91 -49.62
C LEU A 24 33.48 2.75 -48.17
N ILE A 25 34.20 3.32 -47.19
CA ILE A 25 33.79 3.29 -45.78
C ILE A 25 32.49 4.08 -45.57
N TYR A 26 32.33 5.21 -46.24
CA TYR A 26 31.13 6.03 -46.16
C TYR A 26 29.92 5.37 -46.83
N SER A 27 30.13 4.70 -47.96
CA SER A 27 29.10 3.99 -48.72
C SER A 27 28.71 2.65 -48.08
N TRP A 28 29.68 1.93 -47.50
CA TRP A 28 29.44 0.61 -46.93
C TRP A 28 28.84 0.66 -45.52
N ASN A 29 28.95 1.81 -44.82
CA ASN A 29 28.42 2.14 -43.48
C ASN A 29 27.96 0.94 -42.61
N PRO A 30 28.84 -0.03 -42.31
CA PRO A 30 28.41 -1.31 -41.74
C PRO A 30 28.03 -1.23 -40.26
N MET A 31 28.10 -0.04 -39.65
CA MET A 31 27.82 0.19 -38.22
C MET A 31 27.01 1.46 -37.92
N ASN A 32 26.43 2.15 -38.91
CA ASN A 32 25.67 3.40 -38.70
C ASN A 32 26.39 4.51 -37.90
N VAL A 33 27.73 4.51 -37.88
CA VAL A 33 28.54 5.44 -37.06
C VAL A 33 28.60 6.85 -37.66
N PHE A 34 28.40 6.99 -38.97
CA PHE A 34 28.51 8.27 -39.68
C PHE A 34 27.14 8.77 -40.16
N GLY A 35 26.39 9.39 -39.26
CA GLY A 35 25.38 10.38 -39.65
C GLY A 35 24.08 9.86 -40.24
N GLY A 36 23.67 8.62 -39.92
CA GLY A 36 22.23 8.37 -39.84
C GLY A 36 21.69 9.32 -38.77
N LYS A 37 20.83 10.28 -39.14
CA LYS A 37 20.06 11.01 -38.13
C LYS A 37 19.50 9.95 -37.21
N ALA A 38 19.74 10.05 -35.91
CA ALA A 38 18.93 9.31 -34.98
C ALA A 38 17.50 9.77 -35.28
N GLU A 39 16.76 8.98 -36.06
CA GLU A 39 15.32 9.06 -36.10
C GLU A 39 14.92 8.75 -34.66
N LEU A 40 14.75 9.83 -33.88
CA LEU A 40 14.10 9.75 -32.59
C LEU A 40 12.81 9.00 -32.89
N LYS A 41 12.71 7.76 -32.40
CA LYS A 41 11.49 6.97 -32.58
C LYS A 41 10.32 7.86 -32.16
N PRO A 42 9.28 8.01 -33.00
CA PRO A 42 8.20 8.99 -32.83
C PRO A 42 7.45 8.90 -31.49
N THR A 43 7.69 7.85 -30.71
CA THR A 43 7.16 7.58 -29.37
C THR A 43 7.30 8.73 -28.36
N ALA A 44 8.41 9.47 -28.31
CA ALA A 44 8.54 10.55 -27.31
C ALA A 44 7.67 11.77 -27.63
N ASN A 45 7.58 12.14 -28.91
CA ASN A 45 6.72 13.24 -29.37
C ASN A 45 5.23 12.88 -29.25
N MET A 46 4.89 11.61 -29.46
CA MET A 46 3.51 11.13 -29.34
C MET A 46 2.93 11.29 -27.93
N VAL A 47 3.74 11.11 -26.88
CA VAL A 47 3.30 11.31 -25.49
C VAL A 47 3.00 12.76 -25.21
N SER A 48 3.87 13.68 -25.63
CA SER A 48 3.62 15.11 -25.48
C SER A 48 2.36 15.53 -26.23
N GLU A 49 2.17 15.04 -27.46
CA GLU A 49 0.99 15.36 -28.27
C GLU A 49 -0.31 14.81 -27.65
N ILE A 50 -0.30 13.60 -27.09
CA ILE A 50 -1.46 13.05 -26.38
C ILE A 50 -1.71 13.81 -25.08
N ARG A 51 -0.66 14.19 -24.35
CA ARG A 51 -0.79 14.95 -23.09
C ARG A 51 -1.32 16.37 -23.33
N GLU A 52 -0.98 16.98 -24.46
CA GLU A 52 -1.53 18.28 -24.90
C GLU A 52 -3.05 18.26 -25.11
N ILE A 53 -3.65 17.07 -25.37
CA ILE A 53 -5.11 16.91 -25.43
C ILE A 53 -5.74 17.17 -24.04
N GLY A 54 -5.02 16.84 -22.96
CA GLY A 54 -5.51 16.92 -21.59
C GLY A 54 -6.64 15.92 -21.33
N GLU A 55 -7.88 16.35 -21.53
CA GLU A 55 -9.07 15.53 -21.37
C GLU A 55 -9.70 15.21 -22.73
N MET A 56 -9.95 13.93 -23.00
CA MET A 56 -10.65 13.49 -24.21
C MET A 56 -11.99 12.88 -23.85
N ILE A 57 -13.06 13.62 -24.13
CA ILE A 57 -14.44 13.14 -24.00
C ILE A 57 -14.77 12.18 -25.15
N THR A 58 -15.12 10.95 -24.81
CA THR A 58 -15.36 9.88 -25.80
C THR A 58 -16.78 9.31 -25.72
N ALA A 59 -17.47 9.55 -24.61
CA ALA A 59 -18.88 9.23 -24.48
C ALA A 59 -19.64 10.37 -23.79
N GLU A 60 -20.85 10.62 -24.27
CA GLU A 60 -21.79 11.56 -23.66
C GLU A 60 -23.12 10.85 -23.42
N TYR A 61 -23.59 10.88 -22.18
CA TYR A 61 -24.89 10.39 -21.78
C TYR A 61 -25.82 11.56 -21.51
N TYR A 62 -26.96 11.59 -22.21
CA TYR A 62 -28.03 12.57 -22.01
C TYR A 62 -29.14 11.91 -21.20
N GLY A 63 -29.45 12.47 -20.05
CA GLY A 63 -30.46 11.91 -19.15
C GLY A 63 -31.35 12.96 -18.52
N GLU A 64 -32.56 12.53 -18.17
CA GLU A 64 -33.48 13.27 -17.32
C GLU A 64 -33.57 12.57 -15.96
N VAL A 65 -33.48 13.35 -14.89
CA VAL A 65 -33.59 12.87 -13.51
C VAL A 65 -34.61 13.70 -12.76
N LEU A 66 -35.52 13.03 -12.07
CA LEU A 66 -36.39 13.66 -11.07
C LEU A 66 -35.74 13.51 -9.69
N THR A 67 -35.64 14.58 -8.94
CA THR A 67 -35.13 14.58 -7.57
C THR A 67 -35.97 15.49 -6.70
N SER A 68 -36.39 14.99 -5.54
CA SER A 68 -37.09 15.77 -4.53
C SER A 68 -36.17 16.19 -3.38
N ILE A 69 -36.50 17.28 -2.69
CA ILE A 69 -35.81 17.68 -1.44
C ILE A 69 -35.92 16.58 -0.37
N ASP A 70 -37.02 15.83 -0.39
CA ASP A 70 -37.23 14.68 0.48
C ASP A 70 -36.15 13.62 0.22
N GLU A 71 -35.90 13.23 -1.04
CA GLU A 71 -34.82 12.30 -1.43
C GLU A 71 -33.44 12.78 -0.96
N VAL A 72 -33.12 14.06 -1.18
CA VAL A 72 -31.80 14.62 -0.84
C VAL A 72 -31.53 14.57 0.65
N GLN A 73 -32.56 14.86 1.45
CA GLN A 73 -32.42 14.89 2.90
C GLN A 73 -32.35 13.49 3.52
N ILE A 74 -32.75 12.45 2.77
CA ILE A 74 -32.69 11.04 3.20
C ILE A 74 -31.46 10.32 2.62
N ASP A 75 -30.85 10.86 1.57
CA ASP A 75 -29.79 10.21 0.80
C ASP A 75 -30.21 8.84 0.24
N PHE A 76 -31.31 8.85 -0.51
CA PHE A 76 -31.95 7.65 -1.10
C PHE A 76 -31.02 6.77 -1.96
N GLN A 77 -29.82 7.25 -2.33
CA GLN A 77 -28.82 6.47 -3.07
C GLN A 77 -28.22 5.36 -2.21
N LYS A 78 -28.27 5.51 -0.88
CA LYS A 78 -27.80 4.52 0.09
C LYS A 78 -28.85 3.46 0.43
N GLU A 79 -30.04 3.50 -0.18
CA GLU A 79 -31.07 2.47 0.04
C GLU A 79 -30.54 1.02 -0.07
N PRO A 80 -29.78 0.62 -1.10
CA PRO A 80 -29.26 -0.75 -1.17
C PRO A 80 -28.25 -1.07 -0.07
N GLU A 81 -27.38 -0.12 0.29
CA GLU A 81 -26.41 -0.28 1.39
C GLU A 81 -27.12 -0.42 2.73
N ILE A 82 -28.13 0.43 2.99
CA ILE A 82 -28.97 0.37 4.20
C ILE A 82 -29.71 -0.96 4.25
N ALA A 83 -30.28 -1.43 3.14
CA ALA A 83 -30.97 -2.71 3.06
C ALA A 83 -30.03 -3.87 3.43
N GLN A 84 -28.82 -3.89 2.84
CA GLN A 84 -27.81 -4.91 3.11
C GLN A 84 -27.32 -4.89 4.55
N LEU A 85 -26.97 -3.71 5.08
CA LEU A 85 -26.52 -3.56 6.46
C LEU A 85 -27.63 -3.93 7.46
N ALA A 86 -28.87 -3.53 7.17
CA ALA A 86 -29.99 -3.87 8.02
C ALA A 86 -30.32 -5.36 7.98
N GLU A 87 -30.20 -6.01 6.81
CA GLU A 87 -30.33 -7.46 6.66
C GLU A 87 -29.24 -8.20 7.44
N ALA A 88 -27.98 -7.77 7.33
CA ALA A 88 -26.89 -8.35 8.11
C ALA A 88 -27.10 -8.19 9.63
N THR A 89 -27.55 -7.02 10.10
CA THR A 89 -27.88 -6.80 11.52
C THR A 89 -29.09 -7.65 11.95
N TYR A 90 -30.12 -7.76 11.10
CA TYR A 90 -31.27 -8.62 11.37
C TYR A 90 -30.86 -10.09 11.52
N ASP A 91 -30.05 -10.61 10.59
CA ASP A 91 -29.58 -11.99 10.59
C ASP A 91 -28.81 -12.31 11.88
N LYS A 92 -27.98 -11.37 12.35
CA LYS A 92 -27.28 -11.50 13.64
C LYS A 92 -28.22 -11.54 14.83
N ILE A 93 -29.24 -10.68 14.87
CA ILE A 93 -30.24 -10.73 15.95
C ILE A 93 -31.05 -12.05 15.88
N ALA A 94 -31.41 -12.50 14.68
CA ALA A 94 -32.15 -13.73 14.46
C ALA A 94 -31.34 -14.96 14.88
N GLU A 95 -30.05 -15.00 14.54
CA GLU A 95 -29.08 -16.03 14.96
C GLU A 95 -29.06 -16.17 16.48
N GLU A 96 -28.94 -15.06 17.22
CA GLU A 96 -28.97 -15.04 18.69
C GLU A 96 -30.29 -15.56 19.28
N ILE A 97 -31.43 -15.21 18.67
CA ILE A 97 -32.75 -15.69 19.10
C ILE A 97 -32.92 -17.19 18.81
N ILE A 98 -32.43 -17.67 17.67
CA ILE A 98 -32.43 -19.09 17.31
C ILE A 98 -31.54 -19.88 18.28
N ASN A 99 -30.35 -19.35 18.60
CA ASN A 99 -29.45 -19.95 19.58
C ASN A 99 -30.11 -20.06 20.95
N LEU A 100 -30.79 -19.00 21.41
CA LEU A 100 -31.58 -19.03 22.65
C LEU A 100 -32.70 -20.09 22.60
N ARG A 101 -33.40 -20.21 21.48
CA ARG A 101 -34.47 -21.21 21.31
C ARG A 101 -33.91 -22.63 21.35
N ASN A 102 -32.84 -22.88 20.60
CA ASN A 102 -32.13 -24.17 20.54
C ASN A 102 -31.60 -24.54 21.93
N PHE A 103 -31.02 -23.59 22.65
CA PHE A 103 -30.60 -23.81 24.03
C PHE A 103 -31.77 -24.27 24.91
N HIS A 104 -32.97 -23.70 24.71
CA HIS A 104 -34.16 -24.05 25.47
C HIS A 104 -34.85 -25.37 25.08
N THR A 105 -34.51 -25.98 23.94
CA THR A 105 -34.98 -27.33 23.59
C THR A 105 -34.17 -28.42 24.30
N LEU A 106 -32.98 -28.09 24.81
CA LEU A 106 -32.11 -29.01 25.52
C LEU A 106 -32.65 -29.38 26.91
N THR A 107 -32.25 -30.57 27.37
CA THR A 107 -32.58 -31.04 28.71
C THR A 107 -32.01 -30.10 29.79
N LEU A 108 -32.58 -30.15 31.00
CA LEU A 108 -32.12 -29.30 32.10
C LEU A 108 -30.64 -29.54 32.45
N GLU A 109 -30.20 -30.79 32.36
CA GLU A 109 -28.81 -31.20 32.63
C GLU A 109 -27.88 -30.60 31.58
N GLN A 110 -28.21 -30.77 30.30
CA GLN A 110 -27.45 -30.17 29.18
C GLN A 110 -27.41 -28.64 29.25
N ARG A 111 -28.50 -27.96 29.64
CA ARG A 111 -28.49 -26.50 29.81
C ARG A 111 -27.61 -26.04 30.97
N GLN A 112 -27.47 -26.86 32.02
CA GLN A 112 -26.63 -26.55 33.16
C GLN A 112 -25.17 -26.78 32.87
N GLU A 113 -24.86 -27.83 32.11
CA GLU A 113 -23.58 -27.99 31.44
C GLU A 113 -23.35 -26.71 30.62
N ILE A 114 -24.21 -26.39 29.64
CA ILE A 114 -23.91 -25.34 28.66
C ILE A 114 -23.76 -23.95 29.24
N GLY A 115 -24.71 -23.55 30.07
CA GLY A 115 -24.76 -22.18 30.55
C GLY A 115 -24.06 -21.94 31.87
N ASP A 116 -23.69 -22.96 32.64
CA ASP A 116 -22.94 -22.74 33.90
C ASP A 116 -22.03 -23.95 34.21
N PRO A 117 -21.09 -24.21 33.29
CA PRO A 117 -20.30 -25.43 33.28
C PRO A 117 -19.50 -25.56 34.60
N GLU A 118 -18.88 -24.44 35.02
CA GLU A 118 -18.14 -24.36 36.27
C GLU A 118 -18.98 -24.16 37.54
N LYS A 119 -20.30 -24.10 37.43
CA LYS A 119 -21.23 -23.85 38.55
C LYS A 119 -20.99 -22.52 39.29
N LYS A 120 -20.44 -21.51 38.62
CA LYS A 120 -20.16 -20.16 39.14
C LYS A 120 -21.43 -19.34 39.42
N LEU A 121 -22.53 -19.59 38.71
CA LEU A 121 -23.76 -18.82 38.91
C LEU A 121 -24.36 -19.07 40.29
N LYS A 122 -24.78 -17.99 40.96
CA LYS A 122 -25.57 -18.07 42.19
C LYS A 122 -26.85 -18.84 41.89
N ARG A 123 -27.36 -19.59 42.87
CA ARG A 123 -28.59 -20.40 42.74
C ARG A 123 -29.78 -19.65 42.12
N ARG A 124 -29.92 -18.35 42.43
CA ARG A 124 -30.97 -17.48 41.87
C ARG A 124 -30.75 -17.21 40.38
N ASP A 125 -29.53 -16.90 39.98
CA ASP A 125 -29.16 -16.56 38.60
C ASP A 125 -29.16 -17.81 37.73
N ARG A 126 -28.64 -18.94 38.23
CA ARG A 126 -28.77 -20.25 37.57
C ARG A 126 -30.22 -20.59 37.27
N LYS A 127 -31.11 -20.41 38.26
CA LYS A 127 -32.54 -20.63 38.07
C LYS A 127 -33.11 -19.69 36.99
N LYS A 128 -32.81 -18.38 37.06
CA LYS A 128 -33.33 -17.37 36.13
C LYS A 128 -32.83 -17.58 34.68
N LEU A 129 -31.55 -17.89 34.51
CA LEU A 129 -30.85 -17.95 33.22
C LEU A 129 -31.00 -19.32 32.55
N LEU A 130 -30.92 -20.43 33.30
CA LEU A 130 -30.85 -21.76 32.69
C LEU A 130 -32.16 -22.55 32.82
N VAL A 131 -32.85 -22.40 33.95
CA VAL A 131 -33.99 -23.27 34.31
C VAL A 131 -35.32 -22.66 33.89
N ASP A 132 -35.58 -21.43 34.31
CA ASP A 132 -36.83 -20.73 34.07
C ASP A 132 -37.05 -20.56 32.55
N LYS A 133 -38.31 -20.67 32.12
CA LYS A 133 -38.70 -20.42 30.73
C LYS A 133 -38.29 -19.00 30.31
N VAL A 134 -38.01 -18.81 29.02
CA VAL A 134 -37.80 -17.47 28.45
C VAL A 134 -39.06 -16.66 28.68
N GLY A 135 -38.89 -15.46 29.23
CA GLY A 135 -39.95 -14.50 29.40
C GLY A 135 -39.42 -13.09 29.52
N LYS A 136 -40.33 -12.12 29.61
CA LYS A 136 -39.98 -10.69 29.61
C LYS A 136 -38.90 -10.31 30.64
N SER A 137 -38.94 -10.91 31.83
CA SER A 137 -38.04 -10.57 32.93
C SER A 137 -36.64 -11.19 32.84
N ASN A 138 -36.41 -12.13 31.92
CA ASN A 138 -35.13 -12.84 31.81
C ASN A 138 -34.57 -12.98 30.38
N VAL A 139 -35.32 -12.63 29.32
CA VAL A 139 -34.86 -12.82 27.93
C VAL A 139 -33.57 -12.09 27.59
N LEU A 140 -33.44 -10.81 28.00
CA LEU A 140 -32.21 -10.04 27.75
C LEU A 140 -31.03 -10.60 28.54
N GLU A 141 -31.26 -11.01 29.79
CA GLU A 141 -30.21 -11.60 30.60
C GLU A 141 -29.76 -12.95 30.04
N LYS A 142 -30.67 -13.73 29.47
CA LYS A 142 -30.36 -14.99 28.78
C LYS A 142 -29.57 -14.75 27.49
N LEU A 143 -29.96 -13.77 26.67
CA LEU A 143 -29.22 -13.43 25.44
C LEU A 143 -27.80 -12.94 25.74
N LYS A 144 -27.64 -12.05 26.72
CA LYS A 144 -26.32 -11.60 27.20
C LYS A 144 -25.46 -12.72 27.78
N HIS A 145 -26.09 -13.79 28.25
CA HIS A 145 -25.40 -14.92 28.87
C HIS A 145 -24.99 -15.98 27.86
N LEU A 146 -25.81 -16.21 26.82
CA LEU A 146 -25.62 -17.30 25.85
C LEU A 146 -24.86 -16.89 24.59
N GLY A 147 -24.81 -15.60 24.26
CA GLY A 147 -24.17 -15.13 23.04
C GLY A 147 -23.66 -13.70 23.18
N ASP A 148 -23.30 -13.10 22.05
CA ASP A 148 -22.66 -11.79 22.03
C ASP A 148 -23.68 -10.67 21.83
N TRP A 149 -24.69 -10.66 22.71
CA TRP A 149 -25.75 -9.67 22.65
C TRP A 149 -25.21 -8.25 22.82
N GLU A 150 -24.11 -8.07 23.57
CA GLU A 150 -23.52 -6.75 23.75
C GLU A 150 -22.92 -6.22 22.45
N GLN A 151 -22.17 -7.03 21.69
CA GLN A 151 -21.71 -6.64 20.35
C GLN A 151 -22.88 -6.47 19.38
N THR A 152 -23.84 -7.40 19.39
CA THR A 152 -25.03 -7.35 18.51
C THR A 152 -25.82 -6.05 18.71
N SER A 153 -25.98 -5.62 19.97
CA SER A 153 -26.68 -4.37 20.30
C SER A 153 -25.97 -3.09 19.86
N ARG A 154 -24.69 -3.19 19.47
CA ARG A 154 -23.87 -2.09 18.95
C ARG A 154 -23.85 -2.03 17.42
N LEU A 155 -24.45 -3.00 16.73
CA LEU A 155 -24.53 -3.02 15.27
C LEU A 155 -25.35 -1.85 14.72
N VAL A 156 -25.01 -1.43 13.50
CA VAL A 156 -25.73 -0.35 12.79
C VAL A 156 -27.18 -0.79 12.55
N PHE A 157 -28.12 0.12 12.80
CA PHE A 157 -29.57 -0.10 12.69
C PHE A 157 -30.20 -1.03 13.74
N PHE A 158 -29.49 -1.46 14.79
CA PHE A 158 -30.05 -2.34 15.82
C PHE A 158 -31.36 -1.79 16.42
N ASP A 159 -31.35 -0.54 16.88
CA ASP A 159 -32.52 0.09 17.50
C ASP A 159 -33.69 0.25 16.52
N GLU A 160 -33.40 0.64 15.28
CA GLU A 160 -34.40 0.79 14.22
C GLU A 160 -35.03 -0.55 13.84
N ILE A 161 -34.24 -1.61 13.72
CA ILE A 161 -34.72 -2.97 13.42
C ILE A 161 -35.58 -3.48 14.57
N MET A 162 -35.12 -3.35 15.82
CA MET A 162 -35.91 -3.79 16.98
C MET A 162 -37.25 -3.05 17.07
N THR A 163 -37.25 -1.75 16.77
CA THR A 163 -38.47 -0.94 16.72
C THR A 163 -39.38 -1.39 15.58
N TYR A 164 -38.84 -1.64 14.38
CA TYR A 164 -39.58 -2.15 13.23
C TYR A 164 -40.27 -3.49 13.55
N ILE A 165 -39.53 -4.45 14.13
CA ILE A 165 -40.08 -5.76 14.51
C ILE A 165 -41.21 -5.61 15.54
N TYR A 166 -41.00 -4.78 16.56
CA TYR A 166 -42.04 -4.49 17.56
C TYR A 166 -43.33 -3.93 16.94
N LEU A 167 -43.21 -3.06 15.93
CA LEU A 167 -44.35 -2.47 15.24
C LEU A 167 -45.10 -3.50 14.40
N LYS A 168 -44.38 -4.36 13.66
CA LYS A 168 -44.96 -5.46 12.88
C LYS A 168 -45.71 -6.45 13.78
N GLN A 169 -45.12 -6.85 14.91
CA GLN A 169 -45.78 -7.74 15.89
C GLN A 169 -47.09 -7.17 16.45
N LYS A 170 -47.22 -5.84 16.53
CA LYS A 170 -48.43 -5.17 17.03
C LYS A 170 -49.46 -4.84 15.96
N THR A 171 -49.21 -5.20 14.69
CA THR A 171 -50.05 -4.82 13.55
C THR A 171 -50.36 -3.33 13.51
N LYS A 172 -49.42 -2.48 13.94
CA LYS A 172 -49.56 -1.02 13.94
C LYS A 172 -48.63 -0.41 12.90
N SER A 173 -49.18 0.47 12.08
CA SER A 173 -48.41 1.31 11.15
C SER A 173 -47.89 2.58 11.84
N ASP A 174 -47.29 2.44 13.02
CA ASP A 174 -46.62 3.57 13.68
C ASP A 174 -45.21 3.76 13.09
N VAL A 175 -44.59 4.89 13.43
CA VAL A 175 -43.32 5.34 12.86
C VAL A 175 -42.13 4.91 13.75
N ILE A 176 -40.97 4.59 13.16
CA ILE A 176 -39.72 4.21 13.87
C ILE A 176 -39.02 5.45 14.46
N THR A 177 -39.59 6.09 15.48
CA THR A 177 -39.10 7.41 15.94
C THR A 177 -38.15 7.35 17.13
N GLU A 178 -38.19 6.29 17.94
CA GLU A 178 -37.42 6.22 19.19
C GLU A 178 -36.94 4.80 19.49
N PRO A 179 -35.73 4.65 20.06
CA PRO A 179 -35.27 3.36 20.55
C PRO A 179 -36.26 2.79 21.57
N LEU A 180 -36.47 1.47 21.50
CA LEU A 180 -37.41 0.82 22.40
C LEU A 180 -36.93 0.95 23.85
N SER A 181 -37.81 1.43 24.74
CA SER A 181 -37.59 1.29 26.18
C SER A 181 -37.29 -0.19 26.50
N GLU A 182 -36.41 -0.46 27.46
CA GLU A 182 -35.98 -1.83 27.81
C GLU A 182 -37.17 -2.79 28.02
N ASN A 183 -38.25 -2.32 28.66
CA ASN A 183 -39.47 -3.10 28.86
C ASN A 183 -40.18 -3.51 27.55
N ARG A 184 -40.14 -2.67 26.52
CA ARG A 184 -40.68 -2.97 25.19
C ARG A 184 -39.75 -3.91 24.45
N LEU A 185 -38.44 -3.63 24.46
CA LEU A 185 -37.42 -4.48 23.86
C LEU A 185 -37.52 -5.93 24.37
N ARG A 186 -37.55 -6.12 25.69
CA ARG A 186 -37.75 -7.43 26.34
C ARG A 186 -39.01 -8.14 25.85
N LYS A 187 -40.12 -7.41 25.71
CA LYS A 187 -41.38 -8.00 25.24
C LYS A 187 -41.29 -8.40 23.76
N THR A 188 -40.63 -7.59 22.92
CA THR A 188 -40.41 -7.89 21.50
C THR A 188 -39.58 -9.17 21.32
N LEU A 189 -38.50 -9.31 22.09
CA LEU A 189 -37.62 -10.47 22.05
C LEU A 189 -38.30 -11.73 22.58
N GLU A 190 -39.07 -11.62 23.66
CA GLU A 190 -39.91 -12.72 24.18
C GLU A 190 -40.90 -13.22 23.12
N ASN A 191 -41.66 -12.31 22.50
CA ASN A 191 -42.60 -12.65 21.45
C ASN A 191 -41.90 -13.32 20.25
N TRP A 192 -40.75 -12.79 19.83
CA TRP A 192 -39.99 -13.30 18.69
C TRP A 192 -39.42 -14.71 18.97
N HIS A 193 -38.94 -14.92 20.20
CA HIS A 193 -38.52 -16.23 20.66
C HIS A 193 -39.67 -17.25 20.61
N GLU A 194 -40.89 -16.87 21.02
CA GLU A 194 -42.08 -17.74 21.01
C GLU A 194 -42.63 -18.02 19.60
N SER A 195 -42.46 -17.11 18.65
CA SER A 195 -42.93 -17.31 17.27
C SER A 195 -41.96 -18.17 16.46
N GLU A 196 -42.26 -19.46 16.30
CA GLU A 196 -41.54 -20.33 15.37
C GLU A 196 -41.79 -19.89 13.92
N GLY A 197 -40.73 -19.44 13.23
CA GLY A 197 -40.78 -19.14 11.79
C GLY A 197 -41.42 -17.80 11.40
N ASP A 198 -41.47 -16.80 12.29
CA ASP A 198 -41.96 -15.47 11.91
C ASP A 198 -40.96 -14.74 10.98
N ASN A 199 -41.13 -14.93 9.67
CA ASN A 199 -40.44 -14.20 8.61
C ASN A 199 -41.03 -12.80 8.42
N SER A 200 -41.27 -12.07 9.52
CA SER A 200 -41.77 -10.69 9.47
C SER A 200 -40.74 -9.69 8.92
N TRP A 201 -39.50 -10.13 8.73
CA TRP A 201 -38.45 -9.35 8.09
C TRP A 201 -38.63 -9.25 6.58
N ASN A 202 -38.49 -8.03 6.09
CA ASN A 202 -38.43 -7.71 4.68
C ASN A 202 -37.61 -6.43 4.58
N ALA A 203 -36.40 -6.51 4.02
CA ALA A 203 -35.47 -5.40 3.94
C ALA A 203 -36.06 -4.19 3.20
N GLU A 204 -36.84 -4.40 2.14
CA GLU A 204 -37.52 -3.33 1.39
C GLU A 204 -38.63 -2.64 2.21
N SER A 205 -39.40 -3.40 2.99
CA SER A 205 -40.41 -2.82 3.88
C SER A 205 -39.73 -2.07 5.04
N PHE A 206 -38.60 -2.56 5.54
CA PHE A 206 -37.83 -1.87 6.57
C PHE A 206 -37.27 -0.55 6.04
N THR A 207 -36.60 -0.53 4.89
CA THR A 207 -36.01 0.70 4.32
C THR A 207 -37.09 1.75 4.06
N LYS A 208 -38.26 1.34 3.56
CA LYS A 208 -39.41 2.22 3.37
C LYS A 208 -39.90 2.84 4.68
N ASP A 209 -40.07 2.03 5.72
CA ASP A 209 -40.55 2.49 7.03
C ASP A 209 -39.48 3.37 7.74
N TYR A 210 -38.20 3.03 7.58
CA TYR A 210 -37.06 3.79 8.08
C TYR A 210 -37.01 5.19 7.45
N PHE A 211 -37.11 5.28 6.12
CA PHE A 211 -37.12 6.56 5.43
C PHE A 211 -38.37 7.39 5.71
N ALA A 212 -39.54 6.74 5.82
CA ALA A 212 -40.76 7.41 6.26
C ALA A 212 -40.60 8.04 7.65
N SER A 213 -39.90 7.35 8.56
CA SER A 213 -39.59 7.87 9.90
C SER A 213 -38.66 9.08 9.87
N LYS A 214 -37.53 8.97 9.15
CA LYS A 214 -36.58 10.08 9.02
C LYS A 214 -37.21 11.31 8.35
N LEU A 215 -38.27 11.13 7.54
CA LEU A 215 -39.07 12.23 7.01
C LEU A 215 -39.97 12.88 8.06
N SER A 216 -40.62 12.09 8.92
CA SER A 216 -41.57 12.59 9.92
C SER A 216 -40.91 13.24 11.13
N ASP A 217 -39.71 12.82 11.51
CA ASP A 217 -38.96 13.39 12.66
C ASP A 217 -38.45 14.81 12.38
N ARG A 218 -38.62 15.30 11.15
CA ARG A 218 -38.12 16.61 10.75
C ARG A 218 -38.90 17.74 11.42
N PRO A 219 -38.24 18.87 11.72
CA PRO A 219 -38.91 20.07 12.14
C PRO A 219 -40.04 20.43 11.17
N ARG A 220 -41.23 20.79 11.68
CA ARG A 220 -42.41 21.12 10.85
C ARG A 220 -42.12 22.14 9.74
N LYS A 221 -41.14 23.03 9.94
CA LYS A 221 -40.71 24.01 8.93
C LYS A 221 -40.03 23.34 7.72
N GLU A 222 -39.23 22.31 7.94
CA GLU A 222 -38.54 21.56 6.90
C GLU A 222 -39.45 20.54 6.23
N ALA A 223 -40.26 19.81 7.01
CA ALA A 223 -41.23 18.84 6.46
C ALA A 223 -42.28 19.48 5.52
N ARG A 224 -42.54 20.78 5.69
CA ARG A 224 -43.43 21.57 4.82
C ARG A 224 -42.78 21.98 3.50
N LYS A 225 -41.45 21.92 3.37
CA LYS A 225 -40.77 22.26 2.12
C LYS A 225 -41.03 21.14 1.12
N LYS A 226 -41.74 21.45 0.04
CA LYS A 226 -41.94 20.53 -1.09
C LYS A 226 -41.34 21.15 -2.34
N LEU A 227 -40.11 20.74 -2.60
CA LEU A 227 -39.33 21.08 -3.80
C LEU A 227 -39.01 19.78 -4.53
N ALA A 228 -39.39 19.70 -5.80
CA ALA A 228 -38.87 18.72 -6.73
C ALA A 228 -38.21 19.42 -7.91
N MET A 229 -37.17 18.82 -8.44
CA MET A 229 -36.45 19.29 -9.61
C MET A 229 -36.45 18.19 -10.65
N ILE A 230 -36.86 18.53 -11.87
CA ILE A 230 -36.57 17.74 -13.06
C ILE A 230 -35.28 18.31 -13.64
N GLY A 231 -34.17 17.60 -13.49
CA GLY A 231 -32.88 17.96 -14.08
C GLY A 231 -32.65 17.23 -15.39
N ARG A 232 -32.37 17.97 -16.46
CA ARG A 232 -31.93 17.43 -17.76
C ARG A 232 -30.48 17.81 -17.97
N GLY A 233 -29.62 16.82 -18.11
CA GLY A 233 -28.19 17.05 -18.11
C GLY A 233 -27.43 16.10 -19.00
N THR A 234 -26.13 16.35 -19.03
CA THR A 234 -25.15 15.55 -19.75
C THR A 234 -24.09 15.06 -18.78
N VAL A 235 -23.78 13.78 -18.86
CA VAL A 235 -22.59 13.19 -18.24
C VAL A 235 -21.61 12.91 -19.36
N LYS A 236 -20.39 13.40 -19.21
CA LYS A 236 -19.30 13.23 -20.16
C LYS A 236 -18.25 12.32 -19.54
N ALA A 237 -18.00 11.20 -20.18
CA ALA A 237 -16.96 10.26 -19.79
C ALA A 237 -15.88 10.20 -20.86
N GLY A 238 -14.68 9.88 -20.44
CA GLY A 238 -13.52 9.90 -21.31
C GLY A 238 -12.23 9.64 -20.56
N PHE A 239 -11.14 10.01 -21.20
CA PHE A 239 -9.79 9.77 -20.71
C PHE A 239 -9.14 11.07 -20.26
N ASP A 240 -8.41 11.01 -19.16
CA ASP A 240 -7.55 12.09 -18.69
C ASP A 240 -6.09 11.66 -18.89
N PHE A 241 -5.39 12.39 -19.74
CA PHE A 241 -4.03 12.11 -20.15
C PHE A 241 -2.97 12.85 -19.34
N GLU A 242 -3.35 13.63 -18.31
CA GLU A 242 -2.40 14.45 -17.55
C GLU A 242 -1.26 13.61 -16.94
N GLY A 243 -1.57 12.37 -16.54
CA GLY A 243 -0.65 11.38 -15.97
C GLY A 243 -0.03 10.40 -16.97
N LEU A 244 -0.31 10.49 -18.27
CA LEU A 244 0.21 9.53 -19.25
C LEU A 244 1.72 9.70 -19.44
N GLN A 245 2.49 8.65 -19.15
CA GLN A 245 3.95 8.63 -19.31
C GLN A 245 4.40 7.76 -20.49
N SER A 246 5.64 7.94 -20.93
CA SER A 246 6.19 7.25 -22.11
C SER A 246 6.28 5.73 -21.99
N HIS A 247 6.38 5.21 -20.77
CA HIS A 247 6.41 3.77 -20.52
C HIS A 247 5.02 3.13 -20.39
N MET A 248 3.96 3.95 -20.35
CA MET A 248 2.57 3.50 -20.14
C MET A 248 1.87 3.07 -21.43
N TYR A 249 2.57 2.93 -22.55
CA TYR A 249 1.97 2.35 -23.75
C TYR A 249 2.98 1.52 -24.56
N TYR A 250 2.45 0.62 -25.37
CA TYR A 250 3.22 -0.27 -26.22
C TYR A 250 2.50 -0.46 -27.57
N LEU A 251 3.15 -0.08 -28.67
CA LEU A 251 2.66 -0.30 -30.03
C LEU A 251 3.31 -1.57 -30.63
N ASN A 252 2.47 -2.55 -30.96
CA ASN A 252 2.80 -3.73 -31.73
C ASN A 252 2.48 -3.47 -33.21
N GLU A 253 3.49 -3.04 -33.97
CA GLU A 253 3.37 -2.69 -35.39
C GLU A 253 3.01 -3.89 -36.28
N GLU A 254 3.41 -5.11 -35.89
CA GLU A 254 3.18 -6.33 -36.70
C GLU A 254 1.70 -6.73 -36.70
N VAL A 255 1.07 -6.68 -35.52
CA VAL A 255 -0.35 -7.04 -35.36
C VAL A 255 -1.26 -5.82 -35.57
N GLY A 256 -0.73 -4.62 -35.35
CA GLY A 256 -1.49 -3.36 -35.34
C GLY A 256 -2.22 -3.15 -34.02
N GLU A 257 -1.61 -3.52 -32.89
CA GLU A 257 -2.22 -3.39 -31.56
C GLU A 257 -1.50 -2.34 -30.72
N LEU A 258 -2.27 -1.43 -30.11
CA LEU A 258 -1.76 -0.45 -29.16
C LEU A 258 -2.26 -0.79 -27.75
N HIS A 259 -1.33 -1.07 -26.85
CA HIS A 259 -1.61 -1.33 -25.45
C HIS A 259 -1.36 -0.05 -24.65
N ILE A 260 -2.31 0.35 -23.80
CA ILE A 260 -2.15 1.50 -22.90
C ILE A 260 -2.37 1.01 -21.46
N PHE A 261 -1.38 1.22 -20.59
CA PHE A 261 -1.36 0.78 -19.19
C PHE A 261 -1.76 1.92 -18.28
N GLY A 262 -2.60 1.65 -17.29
CA GLY A 262 -2.92 2.61 -16.24
C GLY A 262 -3.79 3.77 -16.68
N LEU A 263 -4.44 3.66 -17.83
CA LEU A 263 -5.35 4.67 -18.34
C LEU A 263 -6.76 4.05 -18.38
N ALA A 264 -7.60 4.46 -17.43
CA ALA A 264 -9.00 4.05 -17.34
C ALA A 264 -9.93 5.21 -17.73
N PRO A 265 -11.06 4.93 -18.40
CA PRO A 265 -12.06 5.94 -18.65
C PRO A 265 -12.74 6.34 -17.34
N LYS A 266 -12.94 7.64 -17.13
CA LYS A 266 -13.61 8.21 -15.95
C LYS A 266 -14.66 9.23 -16.34
N ILE A 267 -15.55 9.57 -15.41
CA ILE A 267 -16.48 10.70 -15.59
C ILE A 267 -15.68 11.99 -15.42
N LEU A 268 -15.40 12.66 -16.55
CA LEU A 268 -14.67 13.92 -16.60
C LEU A 268 -15.57 15.08 -16.14
N ASN A 269 -16.83 15.09 -16.59
CA ASN A 269 -17.77 16.15 -16.27
C ASN A 269 -19.20 15.62 -16.15
N ALA A 270 -19.98 16.20 -15.24
CA ALA A 270 -21.42 16.03 -15.21
C ALA A 270 -22.08 17.34 -14.80
N ASP A 271 -23.00 17.82 -15.63
CA ASP A 271 -23.78 19.01 -15.32
C ASP A 271 -25.23 18.86 -15.80
N ILE A 272 -26.10 19.60 -15.12
CA ILE A 272 -27.48 19.82 -15.53
C ILE A 272 -27.49 21.17 -16.23
N ASN A 273 -27.77 21.14 -17.54
CA ASN A 273 -27.67 22.33 -18.37
C ASN A 273 -28.63 23.41 -17.84
N PRO A 274 -28.13 24.58 -17.41
CA PRO A 274 -29.01 25.64 -16.94
C PRO A 274 -29.79 26.29 -18.09
N TRP A 275 -29.35 26.09 -19.34
CA TRP A 275 -29.95 26.68 -20.53
C TRP A 275 -30.79 25.67 -21.32
N PHE A 276 -31.83 26.20 -21.96
CA PHE A 276 -32.78 25.54 -22.84
C PHE A 276 -32.11 24.56 -23.81
N ILE A 277 -32.63 23.32 -23.92
CA ILE A 277 -32.18 22.34 -24.93
C ILE A 277 -32.90 22.68 -26.25
N PRO A 278 -32.25 23.37 -27.21
CA PRO A 278 -32.95 24.04 -28.32
C PRO A 278 -33.70 23.07 -29.23
N GLU A 279 -33.12 21.88 -29.45
CA GLU A 279 -33.66 20.84 -30.32
C GLU A 279 -35.00 20.28 -29.84
N LYS A 280 -35.25 20.30 -28.53
CA LYS A 280 -36.45 19.72 -27.91
C LYS A 280 -37.43 20.76 -27.38
N GLY A 281 -37.07 22.03 -27.39
CA GLY A 281 -37.96 23.09 -26.93
C GLY A 281 -38.23 23.10 -25.42
N VAL A 282 -37.38 22.45 -24.61
CA VAL A 282 -37.62 22.26 -23.16
C VAL A 282 -36.52 22.89 -22.30
N PRO A 283 -36.86 23.43 -21.11
CA PRO A 283 -35.87 23.96 -20.18
C PRO A 283 -34.97 22.82 -19.64
N GLY A 284 -33.68 23.13 -19.46
CA GLY A 284 -32.69 22.17 -18.96
C GLY A 284 -32.89 21.77 -17.50
N PHE A 285 -33.64 22.55 -16.72
CA PHE A 285 -34.24 22.08 -15.48
C PHE A 285 -35.61 22.71 -15.24
N ASP A 286 -36.47 22.03 -14.49
CA ASP A 286 -37.75 22.54 -14.05
C ASP A 286 -37.89 22.37 -12.54
N LEU A 287 -38.29 23.43 -11.83
CA LEU A 287 -38.47 23.43 -10.38
C LEU A 287 -39.97 23.40 -10.06
N LEU A 288 -40.42 22.25 -9.59
CA LEU A 288 -41.78 22.05 -9.11
C LEU A 288 -41.81 22.38 -7.62
N THR A 289 -42.38 23.55 -7.30
CA THR A 289 -42.65 23.96 -5.91
C THR A 289 -44.12 23.78 -5.62
N TYR A 290 -44.45 22.96 -4.63
CA TYR A 290 -45.86 22.64 -4.32
C TYR A 290 -46.34 23.38 -3.07
N ASN A 291 -45.48 23.61 -2.07
CA ASN A 291 -45.77 24.38 -0.85
C ASN A 291 -44.50 24.69 -0.04
N GLY A 292 -44.48 25.85 0.64
CA GLY A 292 -43.41 26.28 1.56
C GLY A 292 -42.40 27.27 0.95
N LYS A 293 -41.79 28.10 1.79
CA LYS A 293 -40.67 28.97 1.36
C LYS A 293 -39.42 28.10 1.20
N VAL A 294 -39.02 27.88 -0.05
CA VAL A 294 -37.81 27.16 -0.44
C VAL A 294 -36.67 28.17 -0.58
N ASP A 295 -35.55 27.93 0.10
CA ASP A 295 -34.38 28.80 0.03
C ASP A 295 -33.44 28.35 -1.10
N PHE A 296 -32.60 29.26 -1.61
CA PHE A 296 -31.57 28.94 -2.63
C PHE A 296 -30.62 27.82 -2.18
N LYS A 297 -30.40 27.67 -0.87
CA LYS A 297 -29.61 26.56 -0.32
C LYS A 297 -30.25 25.20 -0.58
N ASP A 298 -31.59 25.11 -0.50
CA ASP A 298 -32.32 23.87 -0.71
C ASP A 298 -32.29 23.47 -2.20
N SER A 299 -32.46 24.42 -3.11
CA SER A 299 -32.37 24.15 -4.55
C SER A 299 -30.96 23.76 -4.99
N ARG A 300 -29.91 24.34 -4.40
CA ARG A 300 -28.52 23.92 -4.62
C ARG A 300 -28.30 22.47 -4.20
N LYS A 301 -28.83 22.06 -3.03
CA LYS A 301 -28.74 20.67 -2.56
C LYS A 301 -29.44 19.70 -3.50
N VAL A 302 -30.66 20.03 -3.93
CA VAL A 302 -31.40 19.24 -4.94
C VAL A 302 -30.64 19.16 -6.26
N LYS A 303 -30.03 20.24 -6.73
CA LYS A 303 -29.21 20.22 -7.95
C LYS A 303 -28.02 19.27 -7.81
N ILE A 304 -27.24 19.35 -6.72
CA ILE A 304 -26.07 18.48 -6.50
C ILE A 304 -26.49 17.01 -6.54
N TYR A 305 -27.56 16.67 -5.84
CA TYR A 305 -28.05 15.29 -5.79
C TYR A 305 -28.60 14.81 -7.13
N ALA A 306 -29.29 15.69 -7.87
CA ALA A 306 -29.73 15.37 -9.23
C ALA A 306 -28.53 15.08 -10.15
N VAL A 307 -27.43 15.86 -10.05
CA VAL A 307 -26.19 15.57 -10.79
C VAL A 307 -25.61 14.21 -10.39
N GLN A 308 -25.60 13.86 -9.09
CA GLN A 308 -25.15 12.54 -8.63
C GLN A 308 -26.03 11.41 -9.21
N LYS A 309 -27.36 11.55 -9.13
CA LYS A 309 -28.31 10.57 -9.69
C LYS A 309 -28.12 10.42 -11.20
N LEU A 310 -27.83 11.51 -11.89
CA LEU A 310 -27.53 11.50 -13.31
C LEU A 310 -26.22 10.74 -13.61
N LYS A 311 -25.16 10.94 -12.81
CA LYS A 311 -23.91 10.16 -12.90
C LYS A 311 -24.17 8.67 -12.68
N THR A 312 -24.90 8.30 -11.63
CA THR A 312 -25.24 6.90 -11.35
C THR A 312 -26.03 6.26 -12.49
N ASN A 313 -27.01 6.99 -13.05
CA ASN A 313 -27.77 6.52 -14.21
C ASN A 313 -26.88 6.34 -15.45
N ALA A 314 -25.92 7.26 -15.67
CA ALA A 314 -24.97 7.16 -16.77
C ALA A 314 -24.04 5.94 -16.62
N ILE A 315 -23.52 5.69 -15.42
CA ILE A 315 -22.71 4.49 -15.13
C ILE A 315 -23.53 3.22 -15.38
N LYS A 316 -24.76 3.15 -14.85
CA LYS A 316 -25.67 2.01 -15.08
C LYS A 316 -26.03 1.82 -16.56
N ALA A 317 -26.01 2.89 -17.35
CA ALA A 317 -26.24 2.85 -18.79
C ALA A 317 -24.99 2.45 -19.60
N GLY A 318 -23.87 2.18 -18.93
CA GLY A 318 -22.63 1.72 -19.55
C GLY A 318 -21.79 2.83 -20.17
N ILE A 319 -21.83 4.06 -19.63
CA ILE A 319 -21.09 5.20 -20.21
C ILE A 319 -19.57 4.98 -20.17
N ILE A 320 -19.05 4.22 -19.20
CA ILE A 320 -17.61 3.98 -19.04
C ILE A 320 -17.11 3.02 -20.11
N GLU A 321 -17.85 1.94 -20.37
CA GLU A 321 -17.58 0.96 -21.42
C GLU A 321 -17.70 1.60 -22.81
N GLN A 322 -18.71 2.47 -23.01
CA GLN A 322 -18.82 3.27 -24.23
C GLN A 322 -17.65 4.25 -24.39
N ALA A 323 -17.22 4.89 -23.31
CA ALA A 323 -16.07 5.79 -23.32
C ALA A 323 -14.79 5.04 -23.70
N GLU A 324 -14.62 3.82 -23.19
CA GLU A 324 -13.49 2.95 -23.53
C GLU A 324 -13.49 2.58 -25.01
N LEU A 325 -14.62 2.06 -25.52
CA LEU A 325 -14.76 1.65 -26.92
C LEU A 325 -14.54 2.81 -27.89
N ASN A 326 -15.19 3.95 -27.64
CA ASN A 326 -15.07 5.13 -28.48
C ASN A 326 -13.67 5.76 -28.38
N GLY A 327 -13.08 5.73 -27.19
CA GLY A 327 -11.72 6.23 -26.99
C GLY A 327 -10.68 5.35 -27.66
N GLY A 328 -10.84 4.02 -27.62
CA GLY A 328 -9.98 3.12 -28.37
C GLY A 328 -10.01 3.40 -29.88
N GLN A 329 -11.21 3.63 -30.43
CA GLN A 329 -11.34 4.02 -31.85
C GLN A 329 -10.72 5.39 -32.14
N THR A 330 -10.93 6.37 -31.26
CA THR A 330 -10.41 7.73 -31.43
C THR A 330 -8.89 7.76 -31.35
N ILE A 331 -8.31 7.08 -30.36
CA ILE A 331 -6.86 6.94 -30.20
C ILE A 331 -6.27 6.17 -31.37
N SER A 332 -6.86 5.05 -31.81
CA SER A 332 -6.41 4.33 -33.01
C SER A 332 -6.30 5.26 -34.22
N ARG A 333 -7.34 6.06 -34.50
CA ARG A 333 -7.32 7.03 -35.62
C ARG A 333 -6.25 8.09 -35.47
N LEU A 334 -6.08 8.63 -34.25
CA LEU A 334 -5.06 9.62 -33.95
C LEU A 334 -3.66 9.06 -34.22
N ILE A 335 -3.37 7.87 -33.70
CA ILE A 335 -2.06 7.23 -33.83
C ILE A 335 -1.78 6.85 -35.29
N ASN A 336 -2.78 6.38 -36.02
CA ASN A 336 -2.66 6.13 -37.47
C ASN A 336 -2.26 7.39 -38.24
N LEU A 337 -2.83 8.54 -37.86
CA LEU A 337 -2.52 9.83 -38.47
C LEU A 337 -1.10 10.32 -38.12
N LEU A 338 -0.65 10.08 -36.89
CA LEU A 338 0.64 10.56 -36.40
C LEU A 338 1.83 9.68 -36.83
N THR A 339 1.63 8.36 -36.92
CA THR A 339 2.72 7.39 -37.09
C THR A 339 2.75 6.74 -38.47
N GLU A 340 1.72 6.92 -39.29
CA GLU A 340 1.50 6.20 -40.56
C GLU A 340 1.38 4.66 -40.39
N VAL A 341 1.38 4.14 -39.16
CA VAL A 341 1.20 2.72 -38.84
C VAL A 341 -0.30 2.44 -38.61
N GLU A 342 -0.82 1.37 -39.20
CA GLU A 342 -2.22 0.95 -39.01
C GLU A 342 -2.42 0.25 -37.65
N VAL A 343 -2.97 0.99 -36.68
CA VAL A 343 -3.48 0.48 -35.41
C VAL A 343 -4.91 -0.05 -35.61
N LYS A 344 -5.05 -1.37 -35.67
CA LYS A 344 -6.32 -2.10 -35.78
C LYS A 344 -7.10 -2.12 -34.47
N LYS A 345 -6.40 -2.18 -33.33
CA LYS A 345 -7.02 -2.32 -32.01
C LYS A 345 -6.24 -1.57 -30.94
N VAL A 346 -6.96 -0.89 -30.05
CA VAL A 346 -6.41 -0.33 -28.81
C VAL A 346 -6.91 -1.17 -27.64
N ILE A 347 -6.03 -1.51 -26.72
CA ILE A 347 -6.32 -2.33 -25.54
C ILE A 347 -5.90 -1.52 -24.31
N PHE A 348 -6.88 -1.18 -23.47
CA PHE A 348 -6.63 -0.52 -22.19
C PHE A 348 -6.38 -1.58 -21.11
N HIS A 349 -5.33 -1.40 -20.34
CA HIS A 349 -5.00 -2.21 -19.17
C HIS A 349 -5.23 -1.33 -17.95
N HIS A 350 -6.48 -1.29 -17.47
CA HIS A 350 -6.83 -0.68 -16.19
C HIS A 350 -6.60 -1.73 -15.08
N ASP A 351 -5.38 -1.76 -14.57
CA ASP A 351 -4.98 -2.72 -13.55
C ASP A 351 -5.31 -2.17 -12.16
N GLU A 352 -5.93 -2.98 -11.31
CA GLU A 352 -6.26 -2.62 -9.91
C GLU A 352 -5.01 -2.13 -9.17
N LEU A 353 -3.85 -2.69 -9.50
CA LEU A 353 -2.56 -2.27 -8.95
C LEU A 353 -2.22 -0.80 -9.28
N ILE A 354 -2.53 -0.35 -10.49
CA ILE A 354 -2.22 1.02 -10.93
C ILE A 354 -3.16 2.01 -10.27
N ASP A 355 -4.44 1.66 -10.19
CA ASP A 355 -5.44 2.51 -9.53
C ASP A 355 -5.13 2.64 -8.03
N LEU A 356 -4.84 1.52 -7.34
CA LEU A 356 -4.38 1.52 -5.95
C LEU A 356 -3.13 2.37 -5.75
N THR A 357 -2.16 2.28 -6.67
CA THR A 357 -0.94 3.10 -6.58
C THR A 357 -1.24 4.59 -6.72
N LYS A 358 -2.18 4.98 -7.58
CA LYS A 358 -2.56 6.39 -7.71
C LYS A 358 -3.25 6.91 -6.47
N GLU A 359 -4.17 6.13 -5.90
CA GLU A 359 -4.86 6.47 -4.65
C GLU A 359 -3.85 6.74 -3.53
N ILE A 360 -2.86 5.86 -3.35
CA ILE A 360 -1.77 6.01 -2.39
C ILE A 360 -0.86 7.22 -2.68
N LEU A 361 -0.63 7.54 -3.97
CA LEU A 361 0.22 8.69 -4.32
C LEU A 361 -0.48 10.03 -4.12
N GLU A 362 -1.81 10.05 -4.12
CA GLU A 362 -2.61 11.26 -3.90
C GLU A 362 -2.54 11.73 -2.44
N ASP A 363 -2.49 10.82 -1.47
CA ASP A 363 -2.36 11.15 -0.04
C ASP A 363 -0.93 11.07 0.51
N ARG A 364 -0.02 10.38 -0.21
CA ARG A 364 1.39 10.12 0.15
C ARG A 364 1.56 9.29 1.42
N PHE A 365 0.54 8.53 1.78
CA PHE A 365 0.51 7.71 2.97
C PHE A 365 0.08 6.30 2.59
N ILE A 366 0.70 5.29 3.20
CA ILE A 366 0.38 3.89 2.93
C ILE A 366 -0.09 3.27 4.24
N SER A 367 -1.34 2.80 4.26
CA SER A 367 -1.87 1.98 5.35
C SER A 367 -1.42 0.52 5.25
N PHE A 368 -1.54 -0.24 6.34
CA PHE A 368 -1.22 -1.66 6.34
C PHE A 368 -2.09 -2.47 5.35
N GLU A 369 -3.38 -2.15 5.26
CA GLU A 369 -4.32 -2.82 4.37
C GLU A 369 -3.98 -2.54 2.90
N GLU A 370 -3.65 -1.29 2.56
CA GLU A 370 -3.21 -0.90 1.22
C GLU A 370 -1.90 -1.58 0.84
N ALA A 371 -0.91 -1.61 1.73
CA ALA A 371 0.36 -2.28 1.50
C ALA A 371 0.17 -3.79 1.26
N SER A 372 -0.66 -4.44 2.09
CA SER A 372 -0.99 -5.86 1.96
C SER A 372 -1.69 -6.18 0.65
N LEU A 373 -2.67 -5.36 0.27
CA LEU A 373 -3.40 -5.48 -0.99
C LEU A 373 -2.49 -5.24 -2.20
N PHE A 374 -1.63 -4.23 -2.12
CA PHE A 374 -0.65 -3.90 -3.14
C PHE A 374 0.35 -5.03 -3.36
N GLU A 375 0.92 -5.60 -2.30
CA GLU A 375 1.81 -6.76 -2.39
C GLU A 375 1.13 -8.00 -2.99
N TYR A 376 -0.15 -8.21 -2.66
CA TYR A 376 -0.95 -9.27 -3.27
C TYR A 376 -1.06 -9.08 -4.79
N HIS A 377 -1.42 -7.87 -5.24
CA HIS A 377 -1.52 -7.55 -6.66
C HIS A 377 -0.16 -7.63 -7.38
N ILE A 378 0.95 -7.25 -6.74
CA ILE A 378 2.31 -7.45 -7.28
C ILE A 378 2.56 -8.93 -7.56
N LYS A 379 2.28 -9.82 -6.60
CA LYS A 379 2.52 -11.26 -6.78
C LYS A 379 1.71 -11.81 -7.95
N ALA A 380 0.45 -11.43 -8.04
CA ALA A 380 -0.42 -11.82 -9.16
C ALA A 380 0.09 -11.29 -10.51
N GLU A 381 0.60 -10.06 -10.55
CA GLU A 381 1.11 -9.45 -11.77
C GLU A 381 2.44 -10.07 -12.22
N ILE A 382 3.31 -10.44 -11.28
CA ILE A 382 4.53 -11.20 -11.58
C ILE A 382 4.20 -12.56 -12.20
N ASP A 383 3.19 -13.26 -11.68
CA ASP A 383 2.75 -14.54 -12.26
C ASP A 383 2.22 -14.38 -13.69
N LYS A 384 1.55 -13.25 -14.01
CA LYS A 384 1.17 -12.91 -15.38
C LYS A 384 2.40 -12.61 -16.26
N ILE A 385 3.37 -11.84 -15.76
CA ILE A 385 4.62 -11.51 -16.46
C ILE A 385 5.40 -12.78 -16.79
N ASP A 386 5.50 -13.72 -15.85
CA ASP A 386 6.19 -14.99 -16.07
C ASP A 386 5.46 -15.86 -17.08
N SER A 387 4.13 -15.90 -17.01
CA SER A 387 3.29 -16.57 -18.01
C SER A 387 3.53 -16.02 -19.42
N LEU A 388 3.62 -14.69 -19.56
CA LEU A 388 3.95 -14.02 -20.83
C LEU A 388 5.37 -14.37 -21.30
N LYS A 389 6.36 -14.42 -20.41
CA LYS A 389 7.76 -14.79 -20.76
C LYS A 389 7.88 -16.24 -21.23
N LEU A 390 7.06 -17.13 -20.67
CA LEU A 390 7.04 -18.56 -20.96
C LEU A 390 6.19 -18.93 -22.19
N ALA A 391 5.26 -18.06 -22.60
CA ALA A 391 4.41 -18.30 -23.76
C ALA A 391 5.25 -18.56 -25.03
N THR A 392 4.95 -19.66 -25.70
CA THR A 392 5.63 -20.08 -26.94
C THR A 392 5.08 -19.37 -28.17
N GLU A 393 3.81 -19.02 -28.14
CA GLU A 393 3.13 -18.24 -29.18
C GLU A 393 3.50 -16.77 -29.03
N ASP A 394 3.66 -16.09 -30.17
CA ASP A 394 4.02 -14.67 -30.25
C ASP A 394 5.13 -14.22 -29.27
N ARG A 395 6.18 -15.04 -29.19
CA ARG A 395 7.23 -14.93 -28.17
C ARG A 395 7.88 -13.55 -28.12
N TYR A 396 8.02 -12.88 -29.26
CA TYR A 396 8.63 -11.55 -29.32
C TYR A 396 7.73 -10.50 -28.66
N ASN A 397 6.46 -10.43 -29.05
CA ASN A 397 5.52 -9.44 -28.50
C ASN A 397 5.20 -9.73 -27.03
N ASN A 398 5.03 -11.01 -26.66
CA ASN A 398 4.80 -11.39 -25.27
C ASN A 398 5.96 -11.02 -24.36
N ARG A 399 7.21 -11.17 -24.83
CA ARG A 399 8.40 -10.72 -24.08
C ARG A 399 8.47 -9.21 -23.94
N LYS A 400 8.17 -8.47 -25.01
CA LYS A 400 8.17 -7.01 -24.98
C LYS A 400 7.07 -6.48 -24.05
N LEU A 401 5.88 -7.08 -24.10
CA LEU A 401 4.77 -6.79 -23.17
C LEU A 401 5.16 -7.08 -21.72
N ALA A 402 5.79 -8.24 -21.46
CA ALA A 402 6.28 -8.60 -20.13
C ALA A 402 7.34 -7.61 -19.62
N GLU A 403 8.24 -7.13 -20.49
CA GLU A 403 9.24 -6.11 -20.18
C GLU A 403 8.59 -4.75 -19.87
N THR A 404 7.58 -4.33 -20.64
CA THR A 404 6.83 -3.09 -20.36
C THR A 404 6.09 -3.17 -19.03
N LYS A 405 5.40 -4.29 -18.74
CA LYS A 405 4.74 -4.51 -17.44
C LYS A 405 5.73 -4.48 -16.29
N TRP A 406 6.87 -5.17 -16.43
CA TRP A 406 7.96 -5.15 -15.46
C TRP A 406 8.47 -3.73 -15.19
N ASN A 407 8.78 -2.96 -16.24
CA ASN A 407 9.26 -1.59 -16.09
C ASN A 407 8.21 -0.67 -15.42
N THR A 408 6.93 -0.90 -15.71
CA THR A 408 5.81 -0.17 -15.07
C THR A 408 5.78 -0.46 -13.57
N LEU A 409 5.89 -1.73 -13.16
CA LEU A 409 5.98 -2.12 -11.74
C LEU A 409 7.17 -1.45 -11.04
N VAL A 410 8.35 -1.44 -11.65
CA VAL A 410 9.55 -0.80 -11.09
C VAL A 410 9.32 0.70 -10.86
N GLN A 411 8.69 1.40 -11.82
CA GLN A 411 8.39 2.83 -11.66
C GLN A 411 7.37 3.09 -10.55
N MET A 412 6.31 2.28 -10.45
CA MET A 412 5.30 2.38 -9.40
C MET A 412 5.93 2.18 -8.02
N LEU A 413 6.73 1.13 -7.85
CA LEU A 413 7.44 0.85 -6.61
C LEU A 413 8.38 1.99 -6.21
N LYS A 414 9.12 2.54 -7.16
CA LYS A 414 10.01 3.68 -6.92
C LYS A 414 9.25 4.93 -6.44
N GLN A 415 8.03 5.15 -6.93
CA GLN A 415 7.18 6.23 -6.45
C GLN A 415 6.67 5.95 -5.04
N LEU A 416 6.19 4.74 -4.77
CA LEU A 416 5.67 4.34 -3.46
C LEU A 416 6.75 4.31 -2.37
N GLN A 417 8.01 4.03 -2.72
CA GLN A 417 9.14 4.14 -1.81
C GLN A 417 9.39 5.56 -1.28
N THR A 418 8.72 6.57 -1.83
CA THR A 418 8.77 7.96 -1.34
C THR A 418 7.65 8.28 -0.34
N CYS A 419 6.67 7.39 -0.19
CA CYS A 419 5.53 7.58 0.71
C CYS A 419 5.86 7.16 2.15
N GLU A 420 5.19 7.83 3.09
CA GLU A 420 5.23 7.45 4.50
C GLU A 420 4.37 6.19 4.70
N PHE A 421 4.78 5.29 5.58
CA PHE A 421 4.07 4.06 5.86
C PHE A 421 3.68 3.99 7.33
N GLU A 422 2.38 4.14 7.60
CA GLU A 422 1.81 4.09 8.95
C GLU A 422 2.60 4.94 9.98
N SER A 423 2.67 4.50 11.23
CA SER A 423 3.48 5.11 12.29
C SER A 423 4.97 4.70 12.25
N GLN A 424 5.49 4.19 11.13
CA GLN A 424 6.87 3.74 11.02
C GLN A 424 7.82 4.87 10.62
N SER A 425 9.03 4.87 11.18
CA SER A 425 10.06 5.85 10.85
C SER A 425 10.73 5.65 9.48
N PRO A 426 10.92 4.43 8.95
CA PRO A 426 11.40 4.26 7.58
C PRO A 426 10.28 4.44 6.56
N LEU A 427 10.65 4.95 5.38
CA LEU A 427 9.79 4.98 4.19
C LEU A 427 9.42 3.56 3.75
N TYR A 428 8.33 3.46 2.99
CA TYR A 428 7.83 2.18 2.49
C TYR A 428 8.88 1.42 1.67
N ASN A 429 9.06 0.13 1.97
CA ASN A 429 10.01 -0.75 1.30
C ASN A 429 9.51 -2.22 1.33
N ASN A 430 10.28 -3.11 0.69
CA ASN A 430 9.93 -4.53 0.52
C ASN A 430 9.59 -5.28 1.83
N TYR A 431 10.09 -4.81 2.98
CA TYR A 431 9.87 -5.48 4.26
C TYR A 431 8.94 -4.71 5.20
N SER A 432 8.44 -3.54 4.79
CA SER A 432 7.60 -2.68 5.63
C SER A 432 6.37 -3.40 6.17
N THR A 433 5.62 -4.10 5.32
CA THR A 433 4.40 -4.84 5.69
C THR A 433 4.70 -5.95 6.70
N LEU A 434 5.75 -6.73 6.47
CA LEU A 434 6.21 -7.79 7.39
C LEU A 434 6.61 -7.22 8.76
N TRP A 435 7.36 -6.12 8.77
CA TRP A 435 7.78 -5.50 10.02
C TRP A 435 6.63 -4.85 10.76
N TYR A 436 5.63 -4.33 10.04
CA TYR A 436 4.42 -3.81 10.66
C TYR A 436 3.62 -4.92 11.34
N SER A 437 3.32 -6.00 10.62
CA SER A 437 2.51 -7.10 11.17
C SER A 437 3.13 -7.66 12.45
N ILE A 438 4.45 -7.90 12.46
CA ILE A 438 5.17 -8.38 13.64
C ILE A 438 5.09 -7.38 14.81
N ARG A 439 5.22 -6.08 14.53
CA ARG A 439 5.20 -5.04 15.57
C ARG A 439 3.80 -4.81 16.14
N GLU A 440 2.78 -4.89 15.30
CA GLU A 440 1.38 -4.79 15.70
C GLU A 440 0.97 -5.97 16.58
N ASP A 441 1.33 -7.19 16.17
CA ASP A 441 1.10 -8.41 16.95
C ASP A 441 1.94 -8.45 18.23
N GLY A 442 3.04 -7.70 18.26
CA GLY A 442 3.91 -7.56 19.43
C GLY A 442 4.68 -8.82 19.79
N VAL A 443 4.76 -9.80 18.88
CA VAL A 443 5.48 -11.06 19.05
C VAL A 443 6.12 -11.47 17.72
N ILE A 444 7.19 -12.27 17.76
CA ILE A 444 7.72 -12.99 16.59
C ILE A 444 7.42 -14.47 16.79
N ASP A 445 6.46 -14.99 16.03
CA ASP A 445 6.10 -16.39 16.09
C ASP A 445 7.07 -17.29 15.31
N LYS A 446 6.75 -18.60 15.25
CA LYS A 446 7.59 -19.59 14.57
C LYS A 446 7.63 -19.40 13.06
N GLU A 447 6.51 -19.05 12.43
CA GLU A 447 6.42 -18.88 10.98
C GLU A 447 7.12 -17.60 10.53
N GLU A 448 6.96 -16.53 11.29
CA GLU A 448 7.67 -15.27 11.10
C GLU A 448 9.17 -15.46 11.32
N TRP A 449 9.58 -16.21 12.35
CA TRP A 449 10.98 -16.55 12.58
C TRP A 449 11.58 -17.37 11.43
N LEU A 450 10.84 -18.34 10.89
CA LEU A 450 11.26 -19.10 9.71
C LEU A 450 11.37 -18.19 8.48
N SER A 451 10.44 -17.26 8.30
CA SER A 451 10.45 -16.27 7.22
C SER A 451 11.67 -15.36 7.32
N ILE A 452 11.97 -14.82 8.50
CA ILE A 452 13.18 -14.03 8.78
C ILE A 452 14.44 -14.84 8.42
N ASN A 453 14.53 -16.11 8.83
CA ASN A 453 15.69 -16.94 8.53
C ASN A 453 15.79 -17.29 7.04
N ALA A 454 14.67 -17.48 6.34
CA ALA A 454 14.64 -17.73 4.91
C ALA A 454 15.17 -16.53 4.12
N GLN A 455 14.91 -15.29 4.58
CA GLN A 455 15.46 -14.07 3.97
C GLN A 455 16.99 -13.97 4.10
N ILE A 456 17.56 -14.55 5.15
CA ILE A 456 19.01 -14.58 5.41
C ILE A 456 19.69 -15.73 4.63
N GLY A 457 18.95 -16.80 4.36
CA GLY A 457 19.42 -18.00 3.68
C GLY A 457 19.45 -17.92 2.16
N HIS A 458 19.52 -19.09 1.51
CA HIS A 458 19.42 -19.19 0.06
C HIS A 458 18.01 -18.83 -0.39
N LYS A 459 17.90 -17.79 -1.20
CA LYS A 459 16.63 -17.28 -1.71
C LYS A 459 16.13 -18.14 -2.88
N THR A 460 14.81 -18.22 -3.02
CA THR A 460 14.20 -18.81 -4.20
C THR A 460 14.27 -17.84 -5.37
N THR A 461 14.30 -18.34 -6.62
CA THR A 461 14.38 -17.49 -7.82
C THR A 461 13.22 -16.48 -7.90
N LYS A 462 12.01 -16.85 -7.46
CA LYS A 462 10.84 -15.95 -7.46
C LYS A 462 10.99 -14.82 -6.43
N GLN A 463 11.56 -15.11 -5.28
CA GLN A 463 11.84 -14.12 -4.25
C GLN A 463 12.93 -13.13 -4.69
N GLU A 464 13.97 -13.63 -5.35
CA GLU A 464 15.01 -12.77 -5.95
C GLU A 464 14.42 -11.81 -7.00
N GLN A 465 13.47 -12.27 -7.82
CA GLN A 465 12.77 -11.40 -8.78
C GLN A 465 11.95 -10.31 -8.08
N ILE A 466 11.19 -10.64 -7.04
CA ILE A 466 10.43 -9.65 -6.27
C ILE A 466 11.40 -8.62 -5.69
N GLU A 467 12.47 -9.04 -5.05
CA GLU A 467 13.46 -8.15 -4.46
C GLU A 467 14.14 -7.23 -5.49
N GLN A 468 14.42 -7.76 -6.69
CA GLN A 468 14.93 -6.97 -7.81
C GLN A 468 13.95 -5.88 -8.27
N LEU A 469 12.63 -6.05 -8.08
CA LEU A 469 11.69 -4.98 -8.38
C LEU A 469 11.86 -3.77 -7.44
N TRP A 470 12.18 -4.02 -6.18
CA TRP A 470 12.27 -2.98 -5.15
C TRP A 470 13.61 -2.24 -5.15
N VAL A 471 14.71 -2.94 -5.37
CA VAL A 471 16.06 -2.36 -5.27
C VAL A 471 16.85 -2.45 -6.58
N GLU A 472 16.20 -2.82 -7.68
CA GLU A 472 16.84 -3.11 -8.97
C GLU A 472 17.95 -4.17 -8.82
N ASN A 473 19.20 -3.74 -8.71
CA ASN A 473 20.37 -4.61 -8.49
C ASN A 473 21.15 -4.25 -7.21
N ASP A 474 20.62 -3.35 -6.37
CA ASP A 474 21.29 -2.87 -5.16
C ASP A 474 21.02 -3.79 -3.97
N THR A 475 21.75 -4.90 -3.96
CA THR A 475 21.72 -5.88 -2.86
C THR A 475 22.09 -5.30 -1.49
N LEU A 476 22.85 -4.19 -1.44
CA LEU A 476 23.20 -3.54 -0.17
C LEU A 476 22.02 -2.77 0.41
N GLN A 477 21.24 -2.08 -0.42
CA GLN A 477 20.05 -1.37 0.03
C GLN A 477 19.03 -2.34 0.61
N LEU A 478 18.76 -3.45 -0.08
CA LEU A 478 17.85 -4.47 0.40
C LEU A 478 18.31 -5.06 1.75
N LYS A 479 19.60 -5.37 1.86
CA LYS A 479 20.17 -5.89 3.10
C LYS A 479 20.07 -4.86 4.24
N SER A 480 20.31 -3.58 3.95
CA SER A 480 20.16 -2.51 4.92
C SER A 480 18.71 -2.36 5.41
N GLN A 481 17.73 -2.37 4.49
CA GLN A 481 16.31 -2.28 4.82
C GLN A 481 15.85 -3.47 5.69
N PHE A 482 16.35 -4.67 5.37
CA PHE A 482 16.11 -5.86 6.17
C PHE A 482 16.71 -5.73 7.58
N ASN A 483 17.99 -5.35 7.67
CA ASN A 483 18.68 -5.14 8.95
C ASN A 483 17.99 -4.07 9.81
N GLU A 484 17.46 -3.02 9.19
CA GLU A 484 16.78 -1.94 9.88
C GLU A 484 15.53 -2.42 10.60
N GLY A 485 14.70 -3.24 9.94
CA GLY A 485 13.53 -3.85 10.57
C GLY A 485 13.91 -4.76 11.73
N LEU A 486 14.88 -5.66 11.54
CA LEU A 486 15.36 -6.54 12.62
C LEU A 486 15.91 -5.73 13.81
N TYR A 487 16.61 -4.64 13.54
CA TYR A 487 17.08 -3.73 14.57
C TYR A 487 15.93 -3.12 15.38
N TYR A 488 14.86 -2.66 14.72
CA TYR A 488 13.68 -2.12 15.42
C TYR A 488 12.97 -3.20 16.25
N LEU A 489 12.79 -4.40 15.73
CA LEU A 489 12.22 -5.53 16.48
C LEU A 489 13.04 -5.84 17.75
N PHE A 490 14.37 -5.86 17.62
CA PHE A 490 15.26 -6.05 18.76
C PHE A 490 15.21 -4.90 19.76
N LYS A 491 15.21 -3.65 19.27
CA LYS A 491 15.16 -2.43 20.09
C LYS A 491 13.86 -2.36 20.89
N ASP A 492 12.73 -2.67 20.26
CA ASP A 492 11.40 -2.68 20.89
C ASP A 492 11.22 -3.89 21.83
N SER A 493 12.23 -4.77 21.92
CA SER A 493 12.23 -5.96 22.78
C SER A 493 11.07 -6.91 22.49
N ILE A 494 10.72 -7.05 21.20
CA ILE A 494 9.65 -7.96 20.76
C ILE A 494 10.03 -9.40 21.15
N PRO A 495 9.18 -10.12 21.92
CA PRO A 495 9.40 -11.50 22.32
C PRO A 495 9.37 -12.45 21.12
N ILE A 496 10.23 -13.49 21.14
CA ILE A 496 10.33 -14.50 20.08
C ILE A 496 9.96 -15.85 20.67
N GLY A 497 9.19 -16.65 19.96
CA GLY A 497 8.65 -17.87 20.54
C GLY A 497 7.85 -18.72 19.57
N GLN A 498 6.92 -19.48 20.12
CA GLN A 498 5.94 -20.23 19.35
C GLN A 498 4.63 -20.29 20.11
N TYR A 499 3.53 -20.31 19.37
CA TYR A 499 2.21 -20.57 19.93
C TYR A 499 2.07 -22.08 20.20
N ILE A 500 1.79 -22.44 21.45
CA ILE A 500 1.53 -23.80 21.87
C ILE A 500 0.05 -23.90 22.18
N ALA A 501 -0.64 -24.80 21.47
CA ALA A 501 -2.02 -25.14 21.75
C ALA A 501 -2.12 -25.81 23.13
N ASP A 502 -3.03 -25.32 23.95
CA ASP A 502 -3.33 -25.84 25.26
C ASP A 502 -4.85 -25.83 25.48
N THR A 503 -5.28 -26.62 26.46
CA THR A 503 -6.67 -26.70 26.86
C THR A 503 -6.76 -26.54 28.36
N LEU A 504 -7.57 -25.60 28.82
CA LEU A 504 -7.82 -25.39 30.24
C LEU A 504 -9.32 -25.43 30.54
N PRO A 505 -9.68 -25.90 31.76
CA PRO A 505 -10.99 -25.60 32.30
C PRO A 505 -11.23 -24.08 32.32
N LEU A 506 -12.43 -23.61 31.98
CA LEU A 506 -12.83 -22.20 31.97
C LEU A 506 -12.52 -21.52 33.33
N ALA A 507 -12.56 -22.30 34.42
CA ALA A 507 -12.27 -21.83 35.77
C ALA A 507 -10.83 -21.35 35.89
N GLU A 508 -9.93 -22.22 35.47
CA GLU A 508 -8.48 -22.01 35.50
C GLU A 508 -8.06 -20.96 34.47
N TRP A 509 -8.72 -20.93 33.30
CA TRP A 509 -8.51 -19.89 32.29
C TRP A 509 -8.79 -18.48 32.83
N ASN A 510 -9.94 -18.31 33.50
CA ASN A 510 -10.31 -17.02 34.10
C ASN A 510 -9.33 -16.59 35.19
N GLU A 511 -8.82 -17.54 35.98
CA GLU A 511 -7.76 -17.27 36.97
C GLU A 511 -6.43 -16.91 36.29
N LYS A 512 -6.06 -17.60 35.21
CA LYS A 512 -4.84 -17.36 34.44
C LYS A 512 -4.83 -15.98 33.79
N ILE A 513 -5.92 -15.55 33.12
CA ILE A 513 -6.05 -14.20 32.56
C ILE A 513 -6.00 -13.14 33.67
N ALA A 514 -6.66 -13.38 34.81
CA ALA A 514 -6.70 -12.41 35.90
C ALA A 514 -5.32 -12.19 36.56
N ASN A 515 -4.49 -13.23 36.59
CA ASN A 515 -3.20 -13.21 37.25
C ASN A 515 -2.02 -12.85 36.33
N ASP A 516 -2.14 -13.07 35.03
CA ASP A 516 -1.04 -12.89 34.08
C ASP A 516 -1.41 -11.94 32.94
N THR A 517 -1.16 -10.66 33.18
CA THR A 517 -1.37 -9.59 32.20
C THR A 517 -0.39 -9.65 31.03
N MET A 518 0.59 -10.58 31.00
CA MET A 518 1.63 -10.65 29.98
C MET A 518 1.55 -11.87 29.06
N LEU A 519 0.58 -12.77 29.24
CA LEU A 519 0.37 -13.86 28.29
C LEU A 519 -0.25 -13.33 26.99
N SER A 520 0.54 -13.34 25.91
CA SER A 520 0.00 -13.22 24.56
C SER A 520 -0.71 -14.52 24.20
N VAL A 521 -2.01 -14.43 23.90
CA VAL A 521 -2.87 -15.59 23.62
C VAL A 521 -3.64 -15.38 22.33
N LYS A 522 -3.74 -16.41 21.49
CA LYS A 522 -4.48 -16.39 20.20
C LYS A 522 -5.43 -17.60 20.09
N GLU A 523 -6.35 -17.53 19.12
CA GLU A 523 -7.26 -18.61 18.72
C GLU A 523 -8.08 -19.25 19.85
N ILE A 524 -8.67 -18.42 20.70
CA ILE A 524 -9.51 -18.88 21.82
C ILE A 524 -10.79 -19.49 21.26
N THR A 525 -10.95 -20.80 21.43
CA THR A 525 -12.09 -21.58 20.96
C THR A 525 -12.67 -22.40 22.10
N PHE A 526 -14.00 -22.38 22.26
CA PHE A 526 -14.68 -23.21 23.25
C PHE A 526 -14.89 -24.61 22.65
N LEU A 527 -14.17 -25.62 23.17
CA LEU A 527 -14.33 -27.01 22.74
C LEU A 527 -15.57 -27.65 23.40
N SER A 528 -15.76 -27.31 24.67
CA SER A 528 -16.94 -27.60 25.46
C SER A 528 -17.17 -26.42 26.39
N GLU A 529 -18.20 -26.50 27.19
CA GLU A 529 -18.67 -25.38 27.99
C GLU A 529 -17.69 -25.14 29.15
N ASP A 530 -17.13 -26.22 29.68
CA ASP A 530 -16.09 -26.19 30.71
C ASP A 530 -14.69 -26.02 30.13
N THR A 531 -14.45 -26.20 28.83
CA THR A 531 -13.09 -26.32 28.28
C THR A 531 -12.83 -25.34 27.15
N ILE A 532 -11.83 -24.49 27.35
CA ILE A 532 -11.30 -23.60 26.32
C ILE A 532 -10.05 -24.25 25.72
N ALA A 533 -10.02 -24.36 24.39
CA ALA A 533 -8.77 -24.46 23.65
C ALA A 533 -8.27 -23.06 23.34
N TYR A 534 -6.98 -22.85 23.52
CA TYR A 534 -6.33 -21.59 23.22
C TYR A 534 -4.88 -21.86 22.83
N GLN A 535 -4.21 -20.87 22.27
CA GLN A 535 -2.78 -20.94 22.03
C GLN A 535 -2.06 -19.89 22.86
N TYR A 536 -1.15 -20.30 23.74
CA TYR A 536 -0.29 -19.37 24.46
C TYR A 536 1.07 -19.24 23.83
N PHE A 537 1.65 -18.05 23.93
CA PHE A 537 2.98 -17.78 23.43
C PHE A 537 4.05 -18.28 24.42
N ASP A 538 4.83 -19.28 24.02
CA ASP A 538 5.97 -19.79 24.77
C ASP A 538 7.25 -19.05 24.35
N LEU A 539 7.84 -18.30 25.29
CA LEU A 539 8.99 -17.42 25.04
C LEU A 539 10.29 -18.23 24.90
N ASP A 540 10.96 -18.06 23.78
CA ASP A 540 12.29 -18.62 23.50
C ASP A 540 13.37 -17.54 23.70
N ASN A 541 13.96 -17.52 24.90
CA ASN A 541 15.01 -16.56 25.24
C ASN A 541 16.32 -16.76 24.46
N GLU A 542 16.59 -17.97 23.94
CA GLU A 542 17.80 -18.24 23.16
C GLU A 542 17.70 -17.58 21.78
N ARG A 543 16.52 -17.62 21.15
CA ARG A 543 16.26 -16.95 19.87
C ARG A 543 16.46 -15.44 19.91
N ARG A 544 16.29 -14.80 21.07
CA ARG A 544 16.57 -13.36 21.20
C ARG A 544 18.06 -13.05 20.96
N GLN A 545 18.95 -13.89 21.48
CA GLN A 545 20.39 -13.77 21.21
C GLN A 545 20.69 -14.15 19.76
N GLU A 546 19.99 -15.12 19.21
CA GLU A 546 20.10 -15.43 17.78
C GLU A 546 19.71 -14.24 16.91
N LEU A 547 18.58 -13.57 17.18
CA LEU A 547 18.14 -12.38 16.48
C LEU A 547 19.22 -11.29 16.50
N LEU A 548 19.84 -11.05 17.66
CA LEU A 548 20.96 -10.11 17.77
C LEU A 548 22.08 -10.46 16.79
N HIS A 549 22.46 -11.74 16.68
CA HIS A 549 23.50 -12.19 15.77
C HIS A 549 23.09 -12.18 14.29
N ARG A 550 21.78 -12.20 13.99
CA ARG A 550 21.23 -12.10 12.63
C ARG A 550 21.20 -10.67 12.09
N ILE A 551 21.16 -9.65 12.94
CA ILE A 551 21.12 -8.25 12.51
C ILE A 551 22.47 -7.85 11.87
N GLY A 552 22.48 -7.51 10.58
CA GLY A 552 23.65 -6.87 9.99
C GLY A 552 23.86 -5.47 10.58
N LEU A 553 25.12 -5.07 10.72
CA LEU A 553 25.48 -3.83 11.40
C LEU A 553 25.52 -2.62 10.46
N GLU A 554 25.45 -2.87 9.16
CA GLU A 554 25.56 -1.88 8.11
C GLU A 554 24.22 -1.20 7.78
N LYS A 555 24.27 0.12 7.63
CA LYS A 555 23.25 0.93 7.00
C LYS A 555 23.74 1.39 5.63
N PHE A 556 22.84 1.38 4.66
CA PHE A 556 23.15 1.78 3.30
C PHE A 556 21.94 2.46 2.67
N GLN A 557 22.15 3.70 2.26
CA GLN A 557 21.22 4.47 1.42
C GLN A 557 22.00 4.92 0.17
N PRO A 558 21.55 4.57 -1.05
CA PRO A 558 22.32 4.84 -2.27
C PRO A 558 22.68 6.32 -2.47
N GLN A 559 21.75 7.23 -2.14
CA GLN A 559 21.95 8.68 -2.31
C GLN A 559 23.03 9.21 -1.37
N ASP A 560 22.87 8.96 -0.06
CA ASP A 560 23.85 9.34 0.96
C ASP A 560 25.23 8.75 0.66
N TRP A 561 25.29 7.48 0.25
CA TRP A 561 26.53 6.79 -0.09
C TRP A 561 27.27 7.47 -1.26
N GLN A 562 26.53 7.85 -2.31
CA GLN A 562 27.09 8.59 -3.44
C GLN A 562 27.59 9.97 -3.04
N GLU A 563 26.85 10.68 -2.17
CA GLU A 563 27.27 11.98 -1.62
C GLU A 563 28.55 11.85 -0.80
N TRP A 564 28.65 10.83 0.04
CA TRP A 564 29.84 10.57 0.86
C TRP A 564 31.07 10.26 0.00
N ILE A 565 30.91 9.48 -1.06
CA ILE A 565 32.00 9.17 -2.01
C ILE A 565 32.41 10.41 -2.81
N ALA A 566 31.47 11.28 -3.16
CA ALA A 566 31.74 12.46 -3.96
C ALA A 566 32.42 13.59 -3.17
N ASN A 567 32.17 13.66 -1.86
CA ASN A 567 32.71 14.70 -0.98
C ASN A 567 34.11 14.36 -0.47
N LYS A 568 35.12 15.12 -0.93
CA LYS A 568 36.53 15.00 -0.50
C LYS A 568 36.76 15.13 1.01
N GLU A 569 35.84 15.74 1.73
CA GLU A 569 35.96 15.89 3.17
C GLU A 569 35.43 14.68 3.93
N SER A 570 34.63 13.80 3.32
CA SER A 570 34.04 12.66 4.02
C SER A 570 35.08 11.68 4.57
N VAL A 571 36.22 11.50 3.88
CA VAL A 571 37.32 10.67 4.36
C VAL A 571 38.65 11.41 4.25
N GLN A 572 39.29 11.64 5.40
CA GLN A 572 40.59 12.30 5.48
C GLN A 572 41.65 11.32 6.01
N LYS A 573 42.72 11.12 5.23
CA LYS A 573 43.88 10.33 5.64
C LYS A 573 44.85 11.20 6.43
N ILE A 574 45.17 10.80 7.66
CA ILE A 574 46.13 11.48 8.53
C ILE A 574 47.39 10.61 8.63
N THR A 575 48.52 11.13 8.14
CA THR A 575 49.79 10.39 7.96
C THR A 575 50.82 10.58 9.07
N LYS A 576 50.48 11.30 10.16
CA LYS A 576 51.40 11.54 11.30
C LYS A 576 50.77 11.11 12.63
N ALA A 577 50.40 9.83 12.73
CA ALA A 577 49.73 9.26 13.91
C ALA A 577 50.54 9.42 15.21
N ASP A 578 51.87 9.37 15.15
CA ASP A 578 52.75 9.45 16.33
C ASP A 578 52.58 10.73 17.17
N THR A 579 52.02 11.78 16.57
CA THR A 579 51.75 13.06 17.25
C THR A 579 50.39 13.10 17.94
N ILE A 580 49.51 12.13 17.66
CA ILE A 580 48.11 12.13 18.10
C ILE A 580 48.01 11.32 19.39
N LYS A 581 47.83 12.03 20.51
CA LYS A 581 47.61 11.39 21.82
C LYS A 581 46.13 11.21 22.16
N VAL A 582 45.27 12.08 21.61
CA VAL A 582 43.85 12.19 21.94
C VAL A 582 43.03 12.32 20.66
N LEU A 583 41.97 11.51 20.55
CA LEU A 583 40.93 11.59 19.53
C LEU A 583 39.68 12.21 20.16
N LYS A 584 39.36 13.46 19.78
CA LYS A 584 38.24 14.23 20.37
C LYS A 584 36.90 13.75 19.84
N ALA A 585 36.01 13.29 20.72
CA ALA A 585 34.64 12.91 20.39
C ALA A 585 33.93 13.97 19.53
N HIS A 586 33.17 13.53 18.54
CA HIS A 586 32.34 14.39 17.71
C HIS A 586 31.10 13.61 17.22
N PRO A 587 29.92 14.22 17.18
CA PRO A 587 28.70 13.51 16.77
C PRO A 587 28.72 13.08 15.29
N SER A 588 29.37 13.86 14.43
CA SER A 588 29.38 13.63 12.98
C SER A 588 30.68 13.01 12.44
N GLN A 589 31.53 12.45 13.29
CA GLN A 589 32.79 11.85 12.83
C GLN A 589 33.24 10.71 13.72
N PHE A 590 34.04 9.82 13.15
CA PHE A 590 34.76 8.76 13.88
C PHE A 590 36.11 8.50 13.22
N TRP A 591 36.96 7.72 13.87
CA TRP A 591 38.26 7.33 13.31
C TRP A 591 38.32 5.83 13.07
N VAL A 592 39.01 5.45 12.00
CA VAL A 592 39.28 4.06 11.65
C VAL A 592 40.79 3.90 11.51
N VAL A 593 41.34 2.87 12.14
CA VAL A 593 42.76 2.54 12.10
C VAL A 593 42.92 1.11 11.61
N ASN A 594 43.84 0.89 10.67
CA ASN A 594 44.20 -0.46 10.25
C ASN A 594 45.33 -0.96 11.17
N LYS A 595 45.15 -2.11 11.80
CA LYS A 595 46.15 -2.74 12.68
C LYS A 595 47.46 -3.04 11.99
N ASN A 596 47.42 -3.31 10.69
CA ASN A 596 48.61 -3.59 9.88
C ASN A 596 49.36 -2.30 9.50
N GLU A 597 48.70 -1.14 9.59
CA GLU A 597 49.25 0.17 9.25
C GLU A 597 48.83 1.23 10.30
N PRO A 598 49.25 1.08 11.58
CA PRO A 598 48.77 1.93 12.67
C PRO A 598 49.16 3.41 12.53
N GLU A 599 50.14 3.70 11.69
CA GLU A 599 50.57 5.07 11.33
C GLU A 599 49.53 5.82 10.47
N GLN A 600 48.58 5.09 9.87
CA GLN A 600 47.53 5.64 9.03
C GLN A 600 46.20 5.70 9.78
N ILE A 601 45.78 6.91 10.12
CA ILE A 601 44.46 7.15 10.72
C ILE A 601 43.53 7.70 9.64
N PHE A 602 42.40 7.04 9.45
CA PHE A 602 41.32 7.55 8.61
C PHE A 602 40.31 8.27 9.50
N LYS A 603 40.13 9.56 9.26
CA LYS A 603 39.05 10.33 9.86
C LYS A 603 37.85 10.28 8.92
N ILE A 604 36.77 9.64 9.36
CA ILE A 604 35.52 9.54 8.62
C ILE A 604 34.58 10.62 9.14
N ASN A 605 34.31 11.65 8.35
CA ASN A 605 33.43 12.75 8.67
C ASN A 605 31.97 12.43 8.31
N ILE A 606 31.52 11.24 8.72
CA ILE A 606 30.15 10.74 8.58
C ILE A 606 29.69 10.30 9.98
N PRO A 607 28.47 10.66 10.43
CA PRO A 607 27.95 10.14 11.69
C PRO A 607 27.94 8.61 11.70
N LEU A 608 28.45 7.99 12.77
CA LEU A 608 28.47 6.52 12.89
C LEU A 608 27.05 5.92 12.88
N GLU A 609 26.06 6.70 13.30
CA GLU A 609 24.63 6.37 13.28
C GLU A 609 24.04 6.26 11.86
N ASN A 610 24.70 6.85 10.86
CA ASN A 610 24.28 6.78 9.45
C ASN A 610 24.87 5.57 8.73
N LEU A 611 25.97 5.00 9.25
CA LEU A 611 26.62 3.82 8.70
C LEU A 611 26.27 2.54 9.47
N THR A 612 25.83 2.67 10.72
CA THR A 612 25.64 1.52 11.61
C THR A 612 24.47 1.71 12.58
N TYR A 613 24.24 0.71 13.45
CA TYR A 613 23.36 0.79 14.61
C TYR A 613 24.18 0.88 15.91
N PRO A 614 24.49 2.09 16.44
CA PRO A 614 25.45 2.22 17.54
C PRO A 614 25.02 1.59 18.87
N LEU A 615 23.71 1.36 19.05
CA LEU A 615 23.19 0.59 20.18
C LEU A 615 23.77 -0.84 20.19
N LEU A 616 23.92 -1.47 19.01
CA LEU A 616 24.48 -2.81 18.87
C LEU A 616 26.00 -2.84 19.04
N LEU A 617 26.69 -1.75 18.72
CA LEU A 617 28.14 -1.65 18.87
C LEU A 617 28.58 -1.43 20.33
N GLY A 618 27.64 -1.10 21.23
CA GLY A 618 27.97 -0.76 22.63
C GLY A 618 28.80 0.52 22.78
N LEU A 619 28.89 1.36 21.74
CA LEU A 619 29.68 2.60 21.69
C LEU A 619 28.90 3.83 22.21
N GLN A 620 27.87 3.63 23.03
CA GLN A 620 27.11 4.72 23.64
C GLN A 620 27.87 5.30 24.85
N GLU A 621 27.96 6.63 24.92
CA GLU A 621 28.84 7.39 25.82
C GLU A 621 28.59 7.16 27.32
N ASN A 622 27.49 6.54 27.72
CA ASN A 622 27.00 6.62 29.10
C ASN A 622 26.97 5.31 29.92
N LYS A 623 27.17 4.13 29.32
CA LYS A 623 26.99 2.86 30.07
C LYS A 623 28.27 2.09 30.39
N ASN A 624 29.21 1.96 29.44
CA ASN A 624 30.37 1.06 29.61
C ASN A 624 31.73 1.74 29.39
N GLY A 625 31.76 3.03 29.05
CA GLY A 625 33.01 3.76 28.77
C GLY A 625 33.83 3.22 27.59
N LYS A 626 33.30 2.27 26.81
CA LYS A 626 33.95 1.76 25.60
C LYS A 626 33.90 2.83 24.51
N THR A 627 35.06 3.38 24.15
CA THR A 627 35.18 4.41 23.11
C THR A 627 35.73 3.87 21.79
N ASN A 628 36.10 2.58 21.76
CA ASN A 628 36.64 1.90 20.59
C ASN A 628 36.09 0.48 20.45
N LEU A 629 36.22 -0.07 19.25
CA LEU A 629 35.80 -1.42 18.88
C LEU A 629 36.76 -2.02 17.84
N GLU A 630 37.30 -3.19 18.12
CA GLU A 630 38.06 -3.97 17.13
C GLU A 630 37.13 -4.79 16.21
N ILE A 631 37.41 -4.74 14.91
CA ILE A 631 36.66 -5.39 13.84
C ILE A 631 37.66 -5.93 12.81
N GLY A 632 38.07 -7.19 12.98
CA GLY A 632 39.07 -7.81 12.09
C GLY A 632 40.39 -7.07 12.15
N ASN A 633 40.82 -6.49 11.02
CA ASN A 633 42.04 -5.67 10.96
C ASN A 633 41.79 -4.18 11.22
N LEU A 634 40.54 -3.77 11.43
CA LEU A 634 40.18 -2.38 11.68
C LEU A 634 39.87 -2.14 13.16
N ILE A 635 40.21 -0.97 13.67
CA ILE A 635 39.76 -0.48 14.97
C ILE A 635 38.98 0.80 14.73
N ILE A 636 37.72 0.83 15.16
CA ILE A 636 36.86 2.02 15.12
C ILE A 636 36.99 2.75 16.46
N PHE A 637 37.16 4.07 16.42
CA PHE A 637 37.17 4.94 17.59
C PHE A 637 36.05 5.98 17.46
N LYS A 638 35.21 6.12 18.50
CA LYS A 638 34.29 7.26 18.70
C LYS A 638 34.92 8.38 19.53
N SER A 639 35.93 8.04 20.33
CA SER A 639 36.89 8.96 20.96
C SER A 639 38.04 8.17 21.58
N SER A 640 39.10 8.85 22.00
CA SER A 640 40.17 8.22 22.77
C SER A 640 40.93 9.27 23.56
N ASN A 641 41.13 9.03 24.86
CA ASN A 641 42.00 9.88 25.70
C ASN A 641 43.45 9.39 25.73
N ASN A 642 43.69 8.14 25.32
CA ASN A 642 45.01 7.54 25.25
C ASN A 642 45.11 6.61 24.04
N TYR A 643 45.14 7.22 22.86
CA TYR A 643 45.08 6.54 21.57
C TYR A 643 46.09 5.40 21.44
N LEU A 644 47.35 5.66 21.77
CA LEU A 644 48.44 4.68 21.63
C LEU A 644 48.20 3.42 22.47
N LYS A 645 47.78 3.58 23.73
CA LYS A 645 47.51 2.43 24.61
C LYS A 645 46.29 1.62 24.15
N GLU A 646 45.29 2.31 23.61
CA GLU A 646 44.04 1.68 23.16
C GLU A 646 44.19 0.94 21.83
N ILE A 647 45.17 1.29 20.98
CA ILE A 647 45.52 0.49 19.79
C ILE A 647 46.15 -0.84 20.19
N ASP A 648 47.02 -0.83 21.20
CA ASP A 648 47.74 -2.03 21.65
C ASP A 648 46.82 -3.04 22.36
N ASN A 649 45.72 -2.55 22.94
CA ASN A 649 44.74 -3.37 23.64
C ASN A 649 43.32 -2.85 23.39
N PRO A 650 42.80 -3.01 22.16
CA PRO A 650 41.48 -2.51 21.78
C PRO A 650 40.38 -3.31 22.47
N ASN A 651 39.21 -2.70 22.63
CA ASN A 651 38.06 -3.42 23.17
C ASN A 651 37.52 -4.38 22.11
N HIS A 652 37.49 -5.66 22.45
CA HIS A 652 36.70 -6.64 21.71
C HIS A 652 35.22 -6.50 22.09
N SER A 653 34.32 -6.55 21.11
CA SER A 653 32.90 -6.76 21.42
C SER A 653 32.71 -8.24 21.75
N SER A 654 32.21 -8.53 22.95
CA SER A 654 31.87 -9.89 23.37
C SER A 654 30.56 -10.39 22.79
N ASP A 655 29.68 -9.47 22.36
CA ASP A 655 28.26 -9.77 22.12
C ASP A 655 27.92 -9.77 20.62
N LEU A 656 28.90 -9.46 19.76
CA LEU A 656 28.74 -9.47 18.30
C LEU A 656 29.38 -10.74 17.70
N SER A 657 28.71 -11.32 16.71
CA SER A 657 29.24 -12.46 15.98
C SER A 657 30.41 -12.06 15.06
N GLN A 658 31.28 -13.02 14.75
CA GLN A 658 32.39 -12.79 13.82
C GLN A 658 31.91 -12.42 12.40
N ASP A 659 30.74 -12.92 11.99
CA ASP A 659 30.18 -12.61 10.68
C ASP A 659 29.67 -11.15 10.59
N GLN A 660 29.04 -10.66 11.67
CA GLN A 660 28.66 -9.25 11.79
C GLN A 660 29.88 -8.32 11.71
N LEU A 661 30.93 -8.65 12.46
CA LEU A 661 32.19 -7.88 12.44
C LEU A 661 32.80 -7.90 11.04
N LYS A 662 32.93 -9.07 10.41
CA LYS A 662 33.47 -9.21 9.05
C LYS A 662 32.66 -8.45 8.01
N THR A 663 31.32 -8.46 8.12
CA THR A 663 30.43 -7.72 7.23
C THR A 663 30.65 -6.21 7.37
N LEU A 664 30.72 -5.71 8.62
CA LEU A 664 30.98 -4.29 8.89
C LEU A 664 32.37 -3.86 8.40
N GLU A 665 33.40 -4.70 8.61
CA GLU A 665 34.74 -4.48 8.06
C GLU A 665 34.69 -4.37 6.53
N THR A 666 34.03 -5.32 5.86
CA THR A 666 33.86 -5.32 4.40
C THR A 666 33.14 -4.07 3.91
N HIS A 667 32.10 -3.63 4.63
CA HIS A 667 31.34 -2.43 4.30
C HIS A 667 32.19 -1.15 4.40
N LEU A 668 33.00 -1.02 5.46
CA LEU A 668 33.91 0.13 5.62
C LEU A 668 35.06 0.12 4.60
N ILE A 669 35.62 -1.06 4.32
CA ILE A 669 36.63 -1.22 3.26
C ILE A 669 36.03 -0.82 1.91
N LYS A 670 34.79 -1.23 1.61
CA LYS A 670 34.09 -0.84 0.39
C LYS A 670 33.92 0.67 0.30
N LEU A 671 33.43 1.33 1.36
CA LEU A 671 33.33 2.80 1.41
C LEU A 671 34.66 3.47 1.08
N TYR A 672 35.73 3.05 1.74
CA TYR A 672 37.07 3.60 1.50
C TYR A 672 37.57 3.34 0.07
N THR A 673 37.37 2.13 -0.45
CA THR A 673 37.83 1.73 -1.78
C THR A 673 37.12 2.54 -2.86
N GLU A 674 35.80 2.68 -2.76
CA GLU A 674 35.01 3.46 -3.71
C GLU A 674 35.30 4.96 -3.62
N TYR A 675 35.45 5.50 -2.41
CA TYR A 675 35.90 6.87 -2.18
C TYR A 675 37.27 7.14 -2.83
N ASN A 676 38.25 6.28 -2.56
CA ASN A 676 39.60 6.41 -3.08
C ASN A 676 39.61 6.26 -4.61
N ALA A 677 38.86 5.31 -5.15
CA ALA A 677 38.68 5.13 -6.59
C ALA A 677 38.04 6.36 -7.24
N TYR A 678 37.05 6.99 -6.60
CA TYR A 678 36.38 8.20 -7.09
C TYR A 678 37.33 9.40 -7.15
N HIS A 679 38.12 9.64 -6.10
CA HIS A 679 39.02 10.79 -6.04
C HIS A 679 40.34 10.60 -6.79
N ASN A 680 40.79 9.36 -6.98
CA ASN A 680 41.99 9.05 -7.77
C ASN A 680 41.72 8.82 -9.26
N ARG A 681 40.47 8.99 -9.74
CA ARG A 681 40.20 8.90 -11.18
C ARG A 681 41.07 9.86 -11.98
N ASP A 682 41.52 9.39 -13.13
CA ASP A 682 42.23 10.22 -14.10
C ASP A 682 41.41 11.44 -14.49
N PHE A 683 42.13 12.52 -14.83
CA PHE A 683 41.54 13.80 -15.24
C PHE A 683 40.51 13.64 -16.36
N LEU A 684 40.77 12.76 -17.33
CA LEU A 684 39.86 12.49 -18.45
C LEU A 684 38.53 11.90 -17.98
N THR A 685 38.55 10.97 -17.03
CA THR A 685 37.34 10.35 -16.47
C THR A 685 36.52 11.37 -15.66
N LYS A 686 37.21 12.24 -14.91
CA LYS A 686 36.57 13.35 -14.18
C LYS A 686 35.93 14.36 -15.14
N ALA A 687 36.64 14.75 -16.20
CA ALA A 687 36.15 15.66 -17.22
C ALA A 687 34.95 15.08 -17.97
N ASN A 688 35.00 13.79 -18.35
CA ASN A 688 33.91 13.12 -19.03
C ASN A 688 32.65 13.07 -18.16
N ARG A 689 32.75 12.62 -16.90
CA ARG A 689 31.60 12.61 -15.98
C ARG A 689 31.04 13.99 -15.71
N TRP A 690 31.89 15.00 -15.51
CA TRP A 690 31.43 16.38 -15.35
C TRP A 690 30.69 16.87 -16.60
N PHE A 691 31.17 16.49 -17.78
CA PHE A 691 30.51 16.83 -19.04
C PHE A 691 29.17 16.08 -19.20
N THR A 692 29.12 14.78 -18.90
CA THR A 692 27.89 13.97 -18.90
C THR A 692 26.87 14.52 -17.92
N SER A 693 27.25 14.80 -16.67
CA SER A 693 26.34 15.36 -15.68
C SER A 693 25.88 16.77 -16.04
N LYS A 694 26.74 17.59 -16.65
CA LYS A 694 26.35 18.90 -17.19
C LYS A 694 25.40 18.78 -18.38
N MET A 695 25.59 17.80 -19.25
CA MET A 695 24.67 17.52 -20.36
C MET A 695 23.31 17.02 -19.83
N GLU A 696 23.29 16.06 -18.90
CA GLU A 696 22.07 15.54 -18.25
C GLU A 696 21.32 16.63 -17.47
N SER A 697 22.04 17.49 -16.74
CA SER A 697 21.42 18.63 -16.04
C SER A 697 20.87 19.69 -17.01
N LYS A 698 21.48 19.86 -18.19
CA LYS A 698 21.00 20.79 -19.23
C LYS A 698 19.82 20.22 -20.02
N SER A 699 19.77 18.92 -20.27
CA SER A 699 18.58 18.28 -20.84
C SER A 699 17.39 18.38 -19.87
N GLY A 700 17.63 18.19 -18.56
CA GLY A 700 16.59 18.40 -17.55
C GLY A 700 16.11 19.86 -17.39
N ILE A 701 16.93 20.86 -17.76
CA ILE A 701 16.50 22.26 -17.83
C ILE A 701 15.62 22.49 -19.06
N LEU A 702 15.97 21.91 -20.22
CA LEU A 702 15.13 21.98 -21.42
C LEU A 702 13.77 21.29 -21.22
N ASP A 703 13.72 20.19 -20.46
CA ASP A 703 12.48 19.49 -20.10
C ASP A 703 11.67 20.19 -19.00
N LYS A 704 12.25 21.18 -18.29
CA LYS A 704 11.53 22.08 -17.35
C LYS A 704 11.05 23.37 -18.00
N PHE A 705 11.57 23.72 -19.17
CA PHE A 705 11.16 24.89 -19.96
C PHE A 705 10.16 24.54 -21.06
N LYS A 706 10.00 23.25 -21.37
CA LYS A 706 8.82 22.69 -22.02
C LYS A 706 7.81 22.31 -20.95
#